data_AF-A0A067CED5-F1
#
_entry.id   AF-A0A067CED5-F1
#
_cell.length_a   1.000
_cell.length_b   1.000
_cell.length_c   1.000
_cell.angle_alpha   90.00
_cell.angle_beta   90.00
_cell.angle_gamma   90.00
#
_symmetry.space_group_name_H-M   'P 1'
#
loop_
_entity.id
_entity.type
_entity.pdbx_description
1 polymer ?
#
loop_
_entity_poly.entity_id
_entity_poly.type
_entity_poly.pdbx_seq_one_letter_code
_entity_poly.pdbx_strand_id
1 'polypeptide(L)'
;MRPPLLLLLLALSVAPGQPTPWLLVADTDCATAASSRHVCGIDTLGQTVALPATDLSAMHWSDGLYLGNLSAFAGDQLSLGHAPSVDVSTLVLPPTLHRLQFQNITTLDLRELGSALSLRNLSILACNSVLWPVHASLSLPQLTTLQLDTVALTSWPRLPPTLVDVQFLATGLADAESLAVPTSTRRLNLARNAIRALAHVDWRQLEHLQLDSNPLQTLYNVSLSPQRLTTFSCVDCALTNLTLSAASFAALSQLGPCRDGPSGWCVPANVSTDAGACANLGGILRTLAAATTAPYTAAICVLPDTTVLMAAPSTPSTSVHSSAATIGGAIAGLVAIVAILAACAHRDKSLTQRSKTRSLSCDAYPVLETPHLRRYPGTIAVESNSLGPNARSIRTSWGPSLSDDSNLYVKPIRMFRLELADLHVTSTKPLASGTYGEIWFGRYDREPVAIKRLKNKTPERVQTFVDEMLLMSRMNSPYIVQFIGVSWELPIDMECVVEYMDMGDLRTYLTAVTRMTFTWRAKQASMAGIVRGLDYLHSLETPVMHRDLKSRNVLLDSRKGTKLTDFGDLRESTATSSGAFQWTAPEVLRGQAHSPASDVYAFGVILSELSTHKVPYYESKTHSNAVALLQQVMQGKAQPLFDKSHTPAWVIELAMQCLAMDPVRRPTAAALVARLDCVH
;
A
#
# COMPACT_ATOMS: atom_id res chain seq x y z
N MET A 1 -9.78 -0.55 52.09
CA MET A 1 -8.90 -0.32 50.93
C MET A 1 -8.54 -1.69 50.37
N ARG A 2 -9.23 -2.12 49.31
CA ARG A 2 -8.96 -3.38 48.61
C ARG A 2 -8.14 -3.02 47.36
N PRO A 3 -7.08 -3.75 47.00
CA PRO A 3 -6.39 -3.50 45.74
C PRO A 3 -7.34 -3.85 44.58
N PRO A 4 -7.21 -3.21 43.40
CA PRO A 4 -8.03 -3.58 42.26
C PRO A 4 -7.56 -4.95 41.75
N LEU A 5 -8.31 -6.00 42.11
CA LEU A 5 -8.11 -7.39 41.66
C LEU A 5 -8.07 -7.56 40.12
N LEU A 6 -8.41 -6.52 39.35
CA LEU A 6 -8.48 -6.56 37.89
C LEU A 6 -7.10 -6.46 37.22
N LEU A 7 -6.13 -5.76 37.82
CA LEU A 7 -4.78 -5.61 37.25
C LEU A 7 -3.98 -6.92 37.31
N LEU A 8 -4.25 -7.75 38.32
CA LEU A 8 -3.60 -9.06 38.46
C LEU A 8 -4.11 -10.08 37.42
N LEU A 9 -5.38 -9.99 37.01
CA LEU A 9 -6.00 -10.97 36.11
C LEU A 9 -5.50 -10.88 34.66
N LEU A 10 -5.13 -9.69 34.18
CA LEU A 10 -4.56 -9.53 32.83
C LEU A 10 -3.12 -10.07 32.77
N ALA A 11 -2.30 -9.81 33.79
CA ALA A 11 -0.96 -10.37 33.92
C ALA A 11 -0.97 -11.90 34.15
N LEU A 12 -2.00 -12.44 34.82
CA LEU A 12 -2.14 -13.88 35.09
C LEU A 12 -2.67 -14.71 33.91
N SER A 13 -3.16 -14.09 32.83
CA SER A 13 -3.63 -14.83 31.64
C SER A 13 -2.51 -15.23 30.68
N VAL A 14 -1.31 -14.66 30.86
CA VAL A 14 -0.14 -14.97 30.05
C VAL A 14 0.63 -16.10 30.70
N ALA A 15 0.74 -17.22 29.98
CA ALA A 15 1.47 -18.39 30.44
C ALA A 15 2.91 -17.99 30.86
N PRO A 16 3.44 -18.54 31.97
CA PRO A 16 4.79 -18.21 32.41
C PRO A 16 5.80 -18.52 31.30
N GLY A 17 6.49 -17.49 30.80
CA GLY A 17 7.51 -17.58 29.75
C GLY A 17 7.17 -16.93 28.40
N GLN A 18 6.02 -16.28 28.23
CA GLN A 18 5.72 -15.44 27.06
C GLN A 18 5.97 -13.95 27.39
N PRO A 19 6.61 -13.16 26.50
CA PRO A 19 6.75 -11.72 26.71
C PRO A 19 5.36 -11.06 26.71
N THR A 20 5.03 -10.33 27.78
CA THR A 20 3.79 -9.57 27.84
C THR A 20 3.95 -8.25 27.10
N PRO A 21 2.97 -7.80 26.32
CA PRO A 21 3.00 -6.47 25.73
C PRO A 21 3.03 -5.39 26.82
N TRP A 22 3.56 -4.21 26.52
CA TRP A 22 3.62 -3.13 27.50
C TRP A 22 2.22 -2.65 27.86
N LEU A 23 1.94 -2.44 29.16
CA LEU A 23 0.69 -1.86 29.63
C LEU A 23 0.95 -0.48 30.22
N LEU A 24 0.38 0.56 29.63
CA LEU A 24 0.47 1.93 30.12
C LEU A 24 -0.68 2.22 31.11
N VAL A 25 -0.33 2.65 32.32
CA VAL A 25 -1.25 2.97 33.42
C VAL A 25 -0.82 4.25 34.16
N ALA A 26 -1.74 4.85 34.91
CA ALA A 26 -1.40 5.92 35.85
C ALA A 26 -1.54 5.40 37.27
N ASP A 27 -0.54 4.65 37.75
CA ASP A 27 -0.52 4.08 39.11
C ASP A 27 0.34 4.92 40.07
N THR A 28 -0.10 5.04 41.32
CA THR A 28 0.57 5.79 42.39
C THR A 28 1.75 5.05 43.03
N ASP A 29 1.87 3.74 42.81
CA ASP A 29 2.89 2.90 43.47
C ASP A 29 4.28 2.93 42.79
N CYS A 30 4.44 3.70 41.71
CA CYS A 30 5.73 3.91 41.05
C CYS A 30 6.62 4.83 41.91
N ALA A 31 7.85 4.39 42.20
CA ALA A 31 8.76 4.99 43.20
C ALA A 31 9.19 6.46 42.98
N THR A 32 8.61 7.17 42.01
CA THR A 32 8.83 8.59 41.71
C THR A 32 7.52 9.39 41.60
N ALA A 33 6.46 8.98 42.30
CA ALA A 33 5.18 9.70 42.42
C ALA A 33 5.25 11.04 43.19
N ALA A 34 6.36 11.78 43.07
CA ALA A 34 6.53 13.13 43.62
C ALA A 34 6.22 14.25 42.60
N SER A 35 5.97 13.93 41.32
CA SER A 35 5.55 14.95 40.34
C SER A 35 4.48 14.43 39.36
N SER A 36 3.36 15.14 39.31
CA SER A 36 2.07 14.82 38.68
C SER A 36 2.04 14.72 37.14
N ARG A 37 3.18 14.56 36.46
CA ARG A 37 3.28 14.54 34.98
C ARG A 37 3.87 13.26 34.40
N HIS A 38 4.09 12.24 35.22
CA HIS A 38 4.65 10.97 34.78
C HIS A 38 3.53 9.97 34.49
N VAL A 39 3.76 9.10 33.50
CA VAL A 39 2.92 7.92 33.23
C VAL A 39 3.68 6.69 33.69
N CYS A 40 2.99 5.69 34.21
CA CYS A 40 3.60 4.42 34.59
C CYS A 40 3.39 3.40 33.48
N GLY A 41 4.40 2.56 33.24
CA GLY A 41 4.29 1.39 32.38
C GLY A 41 4.51 0.12 33.19
N ILE A 42 3.86 -0.96 32.80
CA ILE A 42 4.29 -2.31 33.13
C ILE A 42 5.05 -2.81 31.91
N ASP A 43 6.32 -3.16 32.10
CA ASP A 43 7.17 -3.69 31.04
C ASP A 43 6.87 -5.16 30.71
N THR A 44 7.59 -5.71 29.73
CA THR A 44 7.44 -7.10 29.29
C THR A 44 7.85 -8.14 30.33
N LEU A 45 8.50 -7.70 31.41
CA LEU A 45 8.90 -8.53 32.55
C LEU A 45 7.93 -8.40 33.73
N GLY A 46 6.85 -7.64 33.57
CA GLY A 46 5.87 -7.37 34.63
C GLY A 46 6.37 -6.37 35.67
N GLN A 47 7.46 -5.64 35.42
CA GLN A 47 7.99 -4.64 36.33
C GLN A 47 7.35 -3.27 36.07
N THR A 48 7.04 -2.56 37.16
CA THR A 48 6.54 -1.18 37.06
C THR A 48 7.69 -0.24 36.77
N VAL A 49 7.59 0.48 35.66
CA VAL A 49 8.58 1.45 35.18
C VAL A 49 7.94 2.84 35.13
N ALA A 50 8.58 3.83 35.75
CA ALA A 50 8.17 5.23 35.62
C ALA A 50 8.68 5.79 34.28
N LEU A 51 7.77 6.33 33.46
CA LEU A 51 8.13 6.93 32.17
C LEU A 51 8.27 8.45 32.32
N PRO A 52 9.39 9.03 31.85
CA PRO A 52 9.82 10.39 32.20
C PRO A 52 9.04 11.52 31.51
N ALA A 53 8.11 11.22 30.61
CA ALA A 53 7.47 12.24 29.76
C ALA A 53 6.01 11.92 29.41
N THR A 54 5.25 12.98 29.14
CA THR A 54 3.92 12.93 28.51
C THR A 54 4.02 12.71 26.99
N ASP A 55 5.20 12.91 26.42
CA ASP A 55 5.52 12.60 25.04
C ASP A 55 6.40 11.35 24.99
N LEU A 56 5.74 10.22 24.73
CA LEU A 56 6.36 8.92 24.54
C LEU A 56 6.48 8.59 23.04
N SER A 57 6.33 9.59 22.16
CA SER A 57 6.42 9.37 20.71
C SER A 57 7.79 8.89 20.26
N ALA A 58 8.86 9.13 21.04
CA ALA A 58 10.21 8.64 20.74
C ALA A 58 10.51 7.23 21.31
N MET A 59 9.59 6.66 22.10
CA MET A 59 9.78 5.35 22.74
C MET A 59 9.35 4.24 21.77
N HIS A 60 10.13 3.16 21.69
CA HIS A 60 9.84 2.02 20.82
C HIS A 60 9.27 0.85 21.63
N TRP A 61 8.12 0.33 21.19
CA TRP A 61 7.42 -0.78 21.85
C TRP A 61 7.55 -2.04 20.98
N SER A 62 8.22 -3.08 21.47
CA SER A 62 8.52 -4.30 20.68
C SER A 62 7.31 -5.20 20.47
N ASP A 63 6.47 -5.35 21.49
CA ASP A 63 5.42 -6.39 21.55
C ASP A 63 4.00 -5.81 21.55
N GLY A 64 3.85 -4.54 21.17
CA GLY A 64 2.58 -3.82 21.22
C GLY A 64 2.37 -3.05 22.53
N LEU A 65 1.36 -2.19 22.54
CA LEU A 65 1.05 -1.27 23.64
C LEU A 65 -0.44 -1.38 24.01
N TYR A 66 -0.71 -1.73 25.25
CA TYR A 66 -2.04 -1.72 25.83
C TYR A 66 -2.19 -0.44 26.65
N LEU A 67 -3.29 0.28 26.44
CA LEU A 67 -3.61 1.44 27.26
C LEU A 67 -4.67 1.06 28.28
N GLY A 68 -4.27 1.05 29.55
CA GLY A 68 -5.14 0.73 30.67
C GLY A 68 -5.77 1.98 31.30
N ASN A 69 -5.96 1.92 32.61
CA ASN A 69 -6.54 3.04 33.35
C ASN A 69 -5.53 4.18 33.54
N LEU A 70 -5.79 5.32 32.90
CA LEU A 70 -5.02 6.55 33.01
C LEU A 70 -5.73 7.62 33.86
N SER A 71 -6.73 7.26 34.67
CA SER A 71 -7.54 8.23 35.43
C SER A 71 -6.75 9.11 36.40
N ALA A 72 -5.58 8.65 36.88
CA ALA A 72 -4.70 9.42 37.75
C ALA A 72 -3.66 10.27 36.99
N PHE A 73 -3.58 10.15 35.66
CA PHE A 73 -2.67 10.94 34.85
C PHE A 73 -3.15 12.39 34.82
N ALA A 74 -2.33 13.34 35.30
CA ALA A 74 -2.73 14.75 35.39
C ALA A 74 -2.28 15.62 34.20
N GLY A 75 -1.66 15.01 33.18
CA GLY A 75 -1.25 15.73 31.97
C GLY A 75 -2.43 16.10 31.07
N ASP A 76 -2.25 17.16 30.28
CA ASP A 76 -3.25 17.67 29.33
C ASP A 76 -3.10 17.06 27.92
N GLN A 77 -1.92 16.53 27.62
CA GLN A 77 -1.57 15.87 26.38
C GLN A 77 -0.85 14.55 26.66
N LEU A 78 -1.10 13.56 25.80
CA LEU A 78 -0.37 12.31 25.75
C LEU A 78 -0.06 11.98 24.28
N SER A 79 1.23 11.80 23.98
CA SER A 79 1.69 11.38 22.67
C SER A 79 2.33 10.00 22.79
N LEU A 80 1.91 9.06 21.95
CA LEU A 80 2.39 7.69 21.92
C LEU A 80 2.90 7.38 20.52
N GLY A 81 3.99 6.64 20.41
CA GLY A 81 4.46 6.25 19.09
C GLY A 81 5.33 5.02 19.03
N HIS A 82 5.68 4.60 17.82
CA HIS A 82 6.54 3.46 17.51
C HIS A 82 6.10 2.13 18.16
N ALA A 83 4.81 1.78 18.01
CA ALA A 83 4.28 0.48 18.45
C ALA A 83 3.70 -0.33 17.25
N PRO A 84 3.88 -1.66 17.21
CA PRO A 84 3.28 -2.51 16.17
C PRO A 84 1.74 -2.57 16.30
N SER A 85 1.23 -2.51 17.53
CA SER A 85 -0.21 -2.43 17.80
C SER A 85 -0.47 -1.56 19.01
N VAL A 86 -1.61 -0.87 19.00
CA VAL A 86 -2.14 -0.19 20.18
C VAL A 86 -3.57 -0.65 20.45
N ASP A 87 -3.80 -1.20 21.64
CA ASP A 87 -5.11 -1.60 22.13
C ASP A 87 -5.63 -0.56 23.14
N VAL A 88 -6.82 -0.02 22.87
CA VAL A 88 -7.50 0.99 23.70
C VAL A 88 -8.78 0.46 24.37
N SER A 89 -9.04 -0.85 24.29
CA SER A 89 -10.26 -1.49 24.81
C SER A 89 -10.46 -1.31 26.32
N THR A 90 -9.36 -1.19 27.07
CA THR A 90 -9.38 -0.96 28.53
C THR A 90 -9.03 0.47 28.92
N LEU A 91 -8.95 1.37 27.93
CA LEU A 91 -8.52 2.74 28.13
C LEU A 91 -9.55 3.54 28.92
N VAL A 92 -9.10 4.08 30.05
CA VAL A 92 -9.87 5.08 30.82
C VAL A 92 -9.09 6.38 30.83
N LEU A 93 -9.61 7.41 30.15
CA LEU A 93 -8.96 8.70 30.05
C LEU A 93 -9.30 9.62 31.24
N PRO A 94 -8.33 10.36 31.78
CA PRO A 94 -8.57 11.32 32.86
C PRO A 94 -9.26 12.57 32.32
N PRO A 95 -10.03 13.29 33.15
CA PRO A 95 -10.72 14.52 32.72
C PRO A 95 -9.75 15.65 32.34
N THR A 96 -8.49 15.56 32.77
CA THR A 96 -7.44 16.52 32.44
C THR A 96 -6.87 16.31 31.04
N LEU A 97 -7.00 15.13 30.44
CA LEU A 97 -6.45 14.86 29.11
C LEU A 97 -7.37 15.40 28.02
N HIS A 98 -6.86 16.36 27.25
CA HIS A 98 -7.59 17.03 26.18
C HIS A 98 -7.01 16.69 24.79
N ARG A 99 -5.75 16.27 24.72
CA ARG A 99 -5.03 15.97 23.47
C ARG A 99 -4.42 14.57 23.51
N LEU A 100 -4.76 13.75 22.52
CA LEU A 100 -4.21 12.39 22.37
C LEU A 100 -3.63 12.25 20.96
N GLN A 101 -2.36 11.85 20.89
CA GLN A 101 -1.66 11.63 19.62
C GLN A 101 -1.09 10.22 19.54
N PHE A 102 -1.34 9.57 18.42
CA PHE A 102 -0.71 8.32 18.02
C PHE A 102 0.20 8.59 16.82
N GLN A 103 1.45 8.13 16.86
CA GLN A 103 2.41 8.37 15.81
C GLN A 103 3.25 7.13 15.46
N ASN A 104 3.41 6.82 14.18
CA ASN A 104 4.22 5.67 13.75
C ASN A 104 3.73 4.35 14.39
N ILE A 105 2.42 4.10 14.27
CA ILE A 105 1.74 2.92 14.80
C ILE A 105 1.37 2.00 13.64
N THR A 106 1.70 0.71 13.70
CA THR A 106 1.33 -0.20 12.59
C THR A 106 -0.16 -0.50 12.59
N THR A 107 -0.75 -0.85 13.74
CA THR A 107 -2.21 -1.09 13.87
C THR A 107 -2.79 -0.35 15.07
N LEU A 108 -3.90 0.36 14.87
CA LEU A 108 -4.64 1.05 15.94
C LEU A 108 -6.13 0.69 15.84
N ASP A 109 -6.65 0.03 16.86
CA ASP A 109 -8.07 -0.32 16.93
C ASP A 109 -8.85 0.73 17.71
N LEU A 110 -9.73 1.47 17.04
CA LEU A 110 -10.59 2.48 17.69
C LEU A 110 -12.02 1.98 17.90
N ARG A 111 -12.34 0.73 17.56
CA ARG A 111 -13.71 0.18 17.67
C ARG A 111 -14.18 0.09 19.11
N GLU A 112 -13.26 -0.24 20.01
CA GLU A 112 -13.49 -0.39 21.45
C GLU A 112 -13.09 0.87 22.23
N LEU A 113 -12.86 2.01 21.56
CA LEU A 113 -12.56 3.25 22.25
C LEU A 113 -13.78 3.70 23.07
N GLY A 114 -13.68 3.56 24.39
CA GLY A 114 -14.72 3.98 25.33
C GLY A 114 -15.02 5.48 25.28
N SER A 115 -16.07 5.90 25.98
CA SER A 115 -16.46 7.32 26.04
C SER A 115 -15.38 8.15 26.74
N ALA A 116 -14.62 8.94 25.97
CA ALA A 116 -13.65 9.88 26.52
C ALA A 116 -14.21 11.30 26.49
N LEU A 117 -14.88 11.67 27.59
CA LEU A 117 -15.67 12.89 27.69
C LEU A 117 -14.85 14.18 27.65
N SER A 118 -13.54 14.14 27.93
CA SER A 118 -12.67 15.33 27.98
C SER A 118 -11.89 15.59 26.69
N LEU A 119 -11.79 14.60 25.79
CA LEU A 119 -10.88 14.66 24.65
C LEU A 119 -11.38 15.66 23.60
N ARG A 120 -10.54 16.64 23.26
CA ARG A 120 -10.84 17.70 22.28
C ARG A 120 -10.09 17.51 20.97
N ASN A 121 -8.87 16.99 21.04
CA ASN A 121 -8.02 16.76 19.87
C ASN A 121 -7.55 15.31 19.84
N LEU A 122 -7.76 14.67 18.70
CA LEU A 122 -7.24 13.34 18.38
C LEU A 122 -6.40 13.44 17.10
N SER A 123 -5.13 13.07 17.18
CA SER A 123 -4.21 13.05 16.05
C SER A 123 -3.66 11.64 15.85
N ILE A 124 -3.74 11.14 14.62
CA ILE A 124 -3.18 9.83 14.22
C ILE A 124 -2.27 10.08 13.02
N LEU A 125 -0.98 9.86 13.21
CA LEU A 125 0.08 10.23 12.29
C LEU A 125 0.88 8.99 11.90
N ALA A 126 1.12 8.77 10.60
CA ALA A 126 1.87 7.62 10.10
C ALA A 126 1.35 6.29 10.69
N CYS A 127 0.09 5.96 10.39
CA CYS A 127 -0.52 4.72 10.87
C CYS A 127 -0.91 3.82 9.69
N ASN A 128 -0.40 2.59 9.67
CA ASN A 128 -0.61 1.71 8.50
C ASN A 128 -2.07 1.21 8.42
N SER A 129 -2.69 0.92 9.57
CA SER A 129 -4.08 0.46 9.62
C SER A 129 -4.80 1.00 10.86
N VAL A 130 -5.90 1.70 10.64
CA VAL A 130 -6.81 2.17 11.70
C VAL A 130 -8.14 1.45 11.55
N LEU A 131 -8.54 0.68 12.55
CA LEU A 131 -9.84 0.02 12.57
C LEU A 131 -10.88 1.00 13.09
N TRP A 132 -11.64 1.59 12.17
CA TRP A 132 -12.70 2.54 12.48
C TRP A 132 -14.05 1.83 12.71
N PRO A 133 -14.92 2.31 13.61
CA PRO A 133 -16.28 1.76 13.74
C PRO A 133 -17.09 1.91 12.44
N VAL A 134 -17.53 0.80 11.86
CA VAL A 134 -18.18 0.78 10.53
C VAL A 134 -19.58 1.43 10.53
N HIS A 135 -20.30 1.37 11.65
CA HIS A 135 -21.70 1.82 11.73
C HIS A 135 -21.96 2.93 12.76
N ALA A 136 -20.92 3.42 13.44
CA ALA A 136 -21.04 4.43 14.48
C ALA A 136 -19.96 5.51 14.33
N SER A 137 -20.26 6.73 14.77
CA SER A 137 -19.19 7.70 15.03
C SER A 137 -18.47 7.33 16.32
N LEU A 138 -17.21 7.75 16.46
CA LEU A 138 -16.52 7.66 17.75
C LEU A 138 -17.32 8.38 18.84
N SER A 139 -17.44 7.76 20.01
CA SER A 139 -18.18 8.29 21.17
C SER A 139 -17.34 9.33 21.92
N LEU A 140 -16.95 10.41 21.23
CA LEU A 140 -16.10 11.48 21.74
C LEU A 140 -16.87 12.81 21.69
N PRO A 141 -17.74 13.11 22.67
CA PRO A 141 -18.73 14.18 22.59
C PRO A 141 -18.15 15.59 22.73
N GLN A 142 -16.87 15.74 23.05
CA GLN A 142 -16.18 17.04 23.11
C GLN A 142 -15.10 17.18 22.03
N LEU A 143 -15.00 16.22 21.10
CA LEU A 143 -13.97 16.24 20.07
C LEU A 143 -14.23 17.36 19.07
N THR A 144 -13.31 18.31 19.00
CA THR A 144 -13.38 19.46 18.10
C THR A 144 -12.40 19.35 16.93
N THR A 145 -11.30 18.61 17.12
CA THR A 145 -10.25 18.44 16.11
C THR A 145 -9.94 16.97 15.91
N LEU A 146 -9.98 16.53 14.65
CA LEU A 146 -9.54 15.20 14.23
C LEU A 146 -8.52 15.35 13.09
N GLN A 147 -7.31 14.85 13.33
CA GLN A 147 -6.24 14.84 12.35
C GLN A 147 -5.81 13.41 12.04
N LEU A 148 -5.85 13.06 10.76
CA LEU A 148 -5.29 11.84 10.20
C LEU A 148 -4.24 12.26 9.17
N ASP A 149 -2.97 11.92 9.38
CA ASP A 149 -1.91 12.20 8.42
C ASP A 149 -1.16 10.92 8.08
N THR A 150 -1.08 10.58 6.80
CA THR A 150 -0.39 9.36 6.34
C THR A 150 -1.04 8.13 6.99
N VAL A 151 -2.36 8.05 6.87
CA VAL A 151 -3.21 6.97 7.41
C VAL A 151 -4.08 6.41 6.30
N ALA A 152 -3.91 5.15 5.91
CA ALA A 152 -4.70 4.56 4.84
C ALA A 152 -6.17 4.41 5.25
N LEU A 153 -7.05 5.23 4.66
CA LEU A 153 -8.50 5.09 4.79
C LEU A 153 -9.06 4.33 3.59
N THR A 154 -9.83 3.27 3.86
CA THR A 154 -10.53 2.50 2.81
C THR A 154 -11.84 3.18 2.38
N SER A 155 -12.43 4.02 3.22
CA SER A 155 -13.67 4.76 2.96
C SER A 155 -13.80 6.00 3.86
N TRP A 156 -14.72 6.91 3.53
CA TRP A 156 -15.00 8.09 4.34
C TRP A 156 -15.66 7.71 5.68
N PRO A 157 -15.04 8.02 6.84
CA PRO A 157 -15.57 7.63 8.14
C PRO A 157 -16.78 8.45 8.58
N ARG A 158 -17.63 7.87 9.43
CA ARG A 158 -18.67 8.64 10.15
C ARG A 158 -18.02 9.55 11.19
N LEU A 159 -18.12 10.85 10.95
CA LEU A 159 -17.51 11.90 11.77
C LEU A 159 -18.39 12.29 12.97
N PRO A 160 -17.81 12.50 14.18
CA PRO A 160 -18.53 13.10 15.30
C PRO A 160 -19.12 14.46 14.94
N PRO A 161 -20.38 14.76 15.33
CA PRO A 161 -21.07 15.99 14.95
C PRO A 161 -20.48 17.26 15.59
N THR A 162 -19.55 17.13 16.53
CA THR A 162 -18.88 18.23 17.24
C THR A 162 -17.61 18.73 16.54
N LEU A 163 -17.16 18.07 15.48
CA LEU A 163 -15.91 18.39 14.80
C LEU A 163 -15.97 19.75 14.09
N VAL A 164 -15.08 20.64 14.53
CA VAL A 164 -14.87 21.99 13.96
C VAL A 164 -13.72 21.96 12.94
N ASP A 165 -12.71 21.13 13.18
CA ASP A 165 -11.49 21.03 12.37
C ASP A 165 -11.21 19.58 11.97
N VAL A 166 -11.23 19.31 10.67
CA VAL A 166 -11.04 17.99 10.07
C VAL A 166 -9.83 18.05 9.13
N GLN A 167 -8.78 17.30 9.45
CA GLN A 167 -7.54 17.29 8.70
C GLN A 167 -7.19 15.87 8.28
N PHE A 168 -7.60 15.46 7.07
CA PHE A 168 -7.31 14.15 6.51
C PHE A 168 -6.27 14.30 5.41
N LEU A 169 -5.00 14.19 5.79
CA LEU A 169 -3.84 14.43 4.95
C LEU A 169 -3.24 13.09 4.50
N ALA A 170 -2.91 12.95 3.21
CA ALA A 170 -2.23 11.73 2.73
C ALA A 170 -2.93 10.41 3.15
N THR A 171 -4.27 10.42 3.19
CA THR A 171 -5.06 9.27 3.66
C THR A 171 -5.43 8.28 2.56
N GLY A 172 -5.12 8.62 1.31
CA GLY A 172 -5.48 7.80 0.14
C GLY A 172 -6.95 7.90 -0.26
N LEU A 173 -7.72 8.82 0.33
CA LEU A 173 -9.11 9.06 -0.06
C LEU A 173 -9.22 9.38 -1.55
N ALA A 174 -10.01 8.59 -2.26
CA ALA A 174 -10.35 8.77 -3.67
C ALA A 174 -11.81 9.21 -3.80
N ASP A 175 -12.28 9.41 -5.05
CA ASP A 175 -13.62 9.90 -5.38
C ASP A 175 -14.71 9.17 -4.57
N ALA A 176 -15.26 9.87 -3.56
CA ALA A 176 -16.32 9.35 -2.71
C ALA A 176 -17.62 10.09 -3.04
N GLU A 177 -18.69 9.34 -3.32
CA GLU A 177 -20.02 9.89 -3.61
C GLU A 177 -20.63 10.68 -2.44
N SER A 178 -20.02 10.64 -1.23
CA SER A 178 -20.49 11.41 -0.08
C SER A 178 -19.37 11.83 0.89
N LEU A 179 -18.66 12.93 0.58
CA LEU A 179 -17.76 13.62 1.53
C LEU A 179 -18.56 14.49 2.51
N ALA A 180 -19.47 13.85 3.25
CA ALA A 180 -20.31 14.54 4.22
C ALA A 180 -19.49 14.92 5.46
N VAL A 181 -19.44 16.23 5.75
CA VAL A 181 -18.85 16.76 6.98
C VAL A 181 -19.94 17.31 7.91
N PRO A 182 -19.74 17.27 9.24
CA PRO A 182 -20.65 17.90 10.20
C PRO A 182 -20.93 19.38 9.90
N THR A 183 -22.12 19.85 10.24
CA THR A 183 -22.51 21.28 10.10
C THR A 183 -21.71 22.21 11.02
N SER A 184 -21.09 21.67 12.07
CA SER A 184 -20.16 22.35 12.96
C SER A 184 -18.77 22.56 12.35
N THR A 185 -18.42 21.84 11.28
CA THR A 185 -17.11 21.93 10.66
C THR A 185 -16.90 23.32 10.04
N ARG A 186 -15.74 23.91 10.33
CA ARG A 186 -15.29 25.22 9.81
C ARG A 186 -14.02 25.08 9.00
N ARG A 187 -13.15 24.13 9.35
CA ARG A 187 -11.87 23.89 8.70
C ARG A 187 -11.84 22.47 8.15
N LEU A 188 -11.62 22.35 6.85
CA LEU A 188 -11.50 21.07 6.15
C LEU A 188 -10.21 21.06 5.34
N ASN A 189 -9.29 20.18 5.70
CA ASN A 189 -8.06 19.95 4.97
C ASN A 189 -8.04 18.51 4.46
N LEU A 190 -8.07 18.36 3.13
CA LEU A 190 -8.00 17.10 2.42
C LEU A 190 -6.77 17.04 1.51
N ALA A 191 -5.68 17.73 1.86
CA ALA A 191 -4.48 17.79 1.03
C ALA A 191 -3.77 16.42 0.90
N ARG A 192 -3.03 16.24 -0.19
CA ARG A 192 -2.23 15.03 -0.51
C ARG A 192 -3.05 13.73 -0.61
N ASN A 193 -4.33 13.80 -0.95
CA ASN A 193 -5.17 12.61 -1.20
C ASN A 193 -5.21 12.24 -2.69
N ALA A 194 -6.10 11.32 -3.07
CA ALA A 194 -6.29 10.82 -4.43
C ALA A 194 -7.63 11.28 -5.04
N ILE A 195 -8.18 12.40 -4.58
CA ILE A 195 -9.48 12.93 -5.04
C ILE A 195 -9.33 13.50 -6.45
N ARG A 196 -10.09 12.99 -7.43
CA ARG A 196 -10.08 13.42 -8.84
C ARG A 196 -11.30 14.26 -9.20
N ALA A 197 -12.43 14.03 -8.55
CA ALA A 197 -13.65 14.79 -8.78
C ALA A 197 -14.37 15.09 -7.45
N LEU A 198 -14.84 16.33 -7.32
CA LEU A 198 -15.75 16.76 -6.26
C LEU A 198 -17.06 17.20 -6.90
N ALA A 199 -18.12 16.47 -6.59
CA ALA A 199 -19.44 16.72 -7.14
C ALA A 199 -20.53 16.72 -6.05
N HIS A 200 -21.49 17.65 -6.16
CA HIS A 200 -22.72 17.65 -5.35
C HIS A 200 -22.53 17.78 -3.83
N VAL A 201 -21.57 18.59 -3.38
CA VAL A 201 -21.27 18.75 -1.94
C VAL A 201 -21.69 20.13 -1.43
N ASP A 202 -22.36 20.18 -0.27
CA ASP A 202 -22.72 21.43 0.41
C ASP A 202 -21.74 21.73 1.55
N TRP A 203 -20.91 22.75 1.34
CA TRP A 203 -19.86 23.19 2.24
C TRP A 203 -20.00 24.66 2.61
N ARG A 204 -21.22 25.20 2.56
CA ARG A 204 -21.51 26.61 2.93
C ARG A 204 -21.11 26.96 4.37
N GLN A 205 -20.96 25.96 5.24
CA GLN A 205 -20.48 26.14 6.61
C GLN A 205 -18.96 26.38 6.73
N LEU A 206 -18.16 26.04 5.71
CA LEU A 206 -16.71 26.10 5.80
C LEU A 206 -16.18 27.53 5.74
N GLU A 207 -15.18 27.79 6.57
CA GLU A 207 -14.35 29.00 6.58
C GLU A 207 -13.03 28.75 5.86
N HIS A 208 -12.47 27.54 5.98
CA HIS A 208 -11.21 27.14 5.33
C HIS A 208 -11.35 25.79 4.63
N LEU A 209 -10.95 25.74 3.36
CA LEU A 209 -10.92 24.53 2.54
C LEU A 209 -9.55 24.37 1.87
N GLN A 210 -8.86 23.26 2.13
CA GLN A 210 -7.58 22.91 1.51
C GLN A 210 -7.67 21.56 0.79
N LEU A 211 -7.31 21.57 -0.49
CA LEU A 211 -7.39 20.45 -1.43
C LEU A 211 -6.04 20.21 -2.13
N ASP A 212 -4.95 20.78 -1.61
CA ASP A 212 -3.63 20.81 -2.25
C ASP A 212 -3.11 19.40 -2.59
N SER A 213 -2.35 19.29 -3.67
CA SER A 213 -1.70 18.05 -4.12
C SER A 213 -2.66 16.87 -4.30
N ASN A 214 -3.91 17.14 -4.68
CA ASN A 214 -4.84 16.12 -5.17
C ASN A 214 -4.82 16.07 -6.70
N PRO A 215 -5.04 14.90 -7.34
CA PRO A 215 -5.24 14.79 -8.79
C PRO A 215 -6.62 15.33 -9.23
N LEU A 216 -7.12 16.39 -8.59
CA LEU A 216 -8.45 16.94 -8.75
C LEU A 216 -8.59 17.61 -10.12
N GLN A 217 -9.40 17.00 -10.99
CA GLN A 217 -9.67 17.48 -12.35
C GLN A 217 -10.98 18.27 -12.43
N THR A 218 -11.99 17.86 -11.66
CA THR A 218 -13.34 18.41 -11.74
C THR A 218 -13.88 18.85 -10.39
N LEU A 219 -14.41 20.07 -10.36
CA LEU A 219 -15.25 20.61 -9.29
C LEU A 219 -16.59 20.99 -9.89
N TYR A 220 -17.66 20.31 -9.46
CA TYR A 220 -19.00 20.46 -10.03
C TYR A 220 -20.05 20.56 -8.93
N ASN A 221 -20.92 21.57 -8.96
CA ASN A 221 -22.02 21.70 -8.00
C ASN A 221 -21.57 21.61 -6.52
N VAL A 222 -20.46 22.28 -6.20
CA VAL A 222 -19.99 22.45 -4.82
C VAL A 222 -20.49 23.80 -4.31
N SER A 223 -21.23 23.79 -3.20
CA SER A 223 -21.82 25.00 -2.62
C SER A 223 -20.87 25.61 -1.58
N LEU A 224 -20.45 26.85 -1.81
CA LEU A 224 -19.57 27.63 -0.93
C LEU A 224 -20.26 28.94 -0.54
N SER A 225 -20.02 29.41 0.69
CA SER A 225 -20.68 30.61 1.23
C SER A 225 -19.78 31.84 1.12
N PRO A 226 -20.18 32.90 0.40
CA PRO A 226 -19.40 34.13 0.32
C PRO A 226 -19.27 34.85 1.67
N GLN A 227 -20.20 34.64 2.60
CA GLN A 227 -20.16 35.29 3.92
C GLN A 227 -19.21 34.60 4.91
N ARG A 228 -18.69 33.40 4.58
CA ARG A 228 -17.93 32.58 5.54
C ARG A 228 -16.58 32.14 5.02
N LEU A 229 -16.48 31.78 3.74
CA LEU A 229 -15.24 31.27 3.18
C LEU A 229 -14.17 32.37 3.24
N THR A 230 -13.06 32.08 3.91
CA THR A 230 -11.87 32.95 3.98
C THR A 230 -10.70 32.36 3.22
N THR A 231 -10.68 31.03 3.04
CA THR A 231 -9.54 30.31 2.44
C THR A 231 -10.02 29.19 1.54
N PHE A 232 -9.50 29.15 0.31
CA PHE A 232 -9.67 28.06 -0.65
C PHE A 232 -8.32 27.74 -1.30
N SER A 233 -7.77 26.55 -1.06
CA SER A 233 -6.47 26.16 -1.62
C SER A 233 -6.59 24.88 -2.44
N CYS A 234 -6.04 24.90 -3.64
CA CYS A 234 -5.86 23.75 -4.53
C CYS A 234 -4.54 23.91 -5.31
N VAL A 235 -3.44 24.06 -4.58
CA VAL A 235 -2.08 24.08 -5.13
C VAL A 235 -1.73 22.69 -5.65
N ASP A 236 -1.01 22.60 -6.77
CA ASP A 236 -0.63 21.34 -7.42
C ASP A 236 -1.82 20.41 -7.76
N CYS A 237 -3.00 20.99 -7.95
CA CYS A 237 -4.16 20.29 -8.48
C CYS A 237 -4.13 20.18 -10.02
N ALA A 238 -4.69 19.12 -10.59
CA ALA A 238 -4.78 18.90 -12.03
C ALA A 238 -6.09 19.46 -12.63
N LEU A 239 -6.56 20.62 -12.16
CA LEU A 239 -7.89 21.15 -12.49
C LEU A 239 -7.99 21.48 -13.99
N THR A 240 -8.87 20.77 -14.69
CA THR A 240 -9.17 20.99 -16.12
C THR A 240 -10.60 21.49 -16.35
N ASN A 241 -11.52 21.23 -15.40
CA ASN A 241 -12.92 21.64 -15.50
C ASN A 241 -13.42 22.20 -14.16
N LEU A 242 -13.53 23.52 -14.06
CA LEU A 242 -14.04 24.21 -12.87
C LEU A 242 -15.42 24.80 -13.16
N THR A 243 -16.47 24.11 -12.70
CA THR A 243 -17.87 24.50 -12.88
C THR A 243 -18.51 24.82 -11.53
N LEU A 244 -18.85 26.08 -11.30
CA LEU A 244 -19.39 26.58 -10.03
C LEU A 244 -20.77 27.20 -10.22
N SER A 245 -21.59 27.22 -9.16
CA SER A 245 -22.78 28.09 -9.12
C SER A 245 -22.38 29.56 -9.01
N ALA A 246 -23.30 30.48 -9.28
CA ALA A 246 -23.03 31.90 -9.14
C ALA A 246 -22.71 32.28 -7.68
N ALA A 247 -23.39 31.65 -6.71
CA ALA A 247 -23.09 31.81 -5.29
C ALA A 247 -21.67 31.33 -4.91
N SER A 248 -21.24 30.16 -5.38
CA SER A 248 -19.90 29.62 -5.10
C SER A 248 -18.79 30.41 -5.81
N PHE A 249 -19.05 30.87 -7.03
CA PHE A 249 -18.15 31.78 -7.73
C PHE A 249 -18.00 33.11 -6.96
N ALA A 250 -19.11 33.67 -6.47
CA ALA A 250 -19.08 34.88 -5.63
C ALA A 250 -18.20 34.67 -4.39
N ALA A 251 -18.30 33.51 -3.75
CA ALA A 251 -17.49 33.16 -2.58
C ALA A 251 -15.98 33.17 -2.87
N LEU A 252 -15.54 32.65 -4.01
CA LEU A 252 -14.13 32.68 -4.40
C LEU A 252 -13.67 34.06 -4.88
N SER A 253 -14.53 34.77 -5.62
CA SER A 253 -14.17 36.07 -6.22
C SER A 253 -13.97 37.20 -5.21
N GLN A 254 -14.51 37.06 -3.99
CA GLN A 254 -14.31 38.01 -2.89
C GLN A 254 -12.97 37.82 -2.18
N LEU A 255 -12.33 36.66 -2.37
CA LEU A 255 -11.04 36.35 -1.78
C LEU A 255 -9.91 36.95 -2.62
N GLY A 256 -8.87 37.45 -1.96
CA GLY A 256 -7.62 37.81 -2.62
C GLY A 256 -6.79 36.57 -3.00
N PRO A 257 -5.81 36.68 -3.92
CA PRO A 257 -4.85 35.61 -4.15
C PRO A 257 -4.01 35.38 -2.88
N CYS A 258 -3.64 34.12 -2.61
CA CYS A 258 -2.97 33.71 -1.36
C CYS A 258 -1.47 34.12 -1.23
N ARG A 259 -1.03 35.23 -1.82
CA ARG A 259 0.40 35.56 -1.96
C ARG A 259 1.15 35.92 -0.67
N ASP A 260 0.47 36.33 0.40
CA ASP A 260 1.14 36.84 1.62
C ASP A 260 0.49 36.42 2.95
N GLY A 261 -0.34 35.36 2.98
CA GLY A 261 -0.98 34.94 4.23
C GLY A 261 -1.88 33.69 4.14
N PRO A 262 -2.42 33.21 5.29
CA PRO A 262 -3.22 31.99 5.38
C PRO A 262 -4.64 32.10 4.80
N SER A 263 -5.02 33.26 4.27
CA SER A 263 -6.35 33.58 3.74
C SER A 263 -6.28 33.99 2.28
N GLY A 264 -7.23 33.55 1.48
CA GLY A 264 -7.27 33.81 0.04
C GLY A 264 -7.58 32.57 -0.78
N TRP A 265 -7.51 32.71 -2.11
CA TRP A 265 -7.61 31.59 -3.03
C TRP A 265 -6.24 31.23 -3.66
N CYS A 266 -5.92 29.94 -3.67
CA CYS A 266 -4.79 29.37 -4.42
C CYS A 266 -5.34 28.34 -5.43
N VAL A 267 -5.32 28.66 -6.73
CA VAL A 267 -5.58 27.66 -7.78
C VAL A 267 -4.44 27.68 -8.81
N PRO A 268 -4.21 26.57 -9.54
CA PRO A 268 -3.15 26.51 -10.53
C PRO A 268 -3.33 27.59 -11.60
N ALA A 269 -2.22 28.17 -12.08
CA ALA A 269 -2.25 29.06 -13.23
C ALA A 269 -2.70 28.29 -14.49
N ASN A 270 -3.51 28.91 -15.35
CA ASN A 270 -3.94 28.37 -16.66
C ASN A 270 -5.03 27.28 -16.63
N VAL A 271 -5.99 27.33 -15.69
CA VAL A 271 -7.24 26.55 -15.83
C VAL A 271 -7.99 27.04 -17.06
N SER A 272 -7.99 26.24 -18.13
CA SER A 272 -8.68 26.52 -19.39
C SER A 272 -9.98 25.74 -19.46
N THR A 273 -11.06 26.35 -18.98
CA THR A 273 -12.41 25.77 -19.13
C THR A 273 -12.94 26.02 -20.55
N ASP A 274 -13.42 24.97 -21.22
CA ASP A 274 -13.94 25.05 -22.60
C ASP A 274 -15.23 25.90 -22.65
N ALA A 275 -15.22 26.94 -23.49
CA ALA A 275 -16.33 27.88 -23.61
C ALA A 275 -17.60 27.25 -24.21
N GLY A 276 -17.44 26.31 -25.15
CA GLY A 276 -18.55 25.57 -25.75
C GLY A 276 -19.19 24.60 -24.77
N ALA A 277 -18.37 23.89 -23.99
CA ALA A 277 -18.82 23.01 -22.92
C ALA A 277 -19.57 23.79 -21.82
N CYS A 278 -19.08 24.99 -21.46
CA CYS A 278 -19.77 25.84 -20.50
C CYS A 278 -21.13 26.34 -21.00
N ALA A 279 -21.19 26.79 -22.26
CA ALA A 279 -22.44 27.25 -22.87
C ALA A 279 -23.48 26.13 -23.01
N ASN A 280 -23.04 24.90 -23.32
CA ASN A 280 -23.92 23.72 -23.38
C ASN A 280 -24.57 23.39 -22.02
N LEU A 281 -23.93 23.75 -20.91
CA LEU A 281 -24.48 23.61 -19.56
C LEU A 281 -25.38 24.79 -19.14
N GLY A 282 -25.59 25.78 -20.02
CA GLY A 282 -26.29 27.03 -19.68
C GLY A 282 -25.47 27.97 -18.80
N GLY A 283 -24.15 27.78 -18.74
CA GLY A 283 -23.22 28.58 -17.95
C GLY A 283 -22.60 29.75 -18.72
N ILE A 284 -22.01 30.68 -17.97
CA ILE A 284 -21.25 31.82 -18.48
C ILE A 284 -19.82 31.70 -17.98
N LEU A 285 -18.85 31.76 -18.89
CA LEU A 285 -17.43 31.75 -18.53
C LEU A 285 -17.08 33.07 -17.84
N ARG A 286 -16.50 32.99 -16.63
CA ARG A 286 -16.00 34.14 -15.86
C ARG A 286 -14.54 33.92 -15.50
N THR A 287 -13.80 35.01 -15.42
CA THR A 287 -12.40 34.97 -15.02
C THR A 287 -12.27 35.29 -13.53
N LEU A 288 -11.63 34.40 -12.79
CA LEU A 288 -11.11 34.72 -11.46
C LEU A 288 -9.77 35.43 -11.66
N ALA A 289 -9.69 36.72 -11.32
CA ALA A 289 -8.51 37.56 -11.53
C ALA A 289 -8.14 38.30 -10.24
N ALA A 290 -6.84 38.40 -9.95
CA ALA A 290 -6.33 39.23 -8.87
C ALA A 290 -6.47 40.73 -9.21
N ALA A 291 -6.96 41.53 -8.26
CA ALA A 291 -7.22 42.95 -8.45
C ALA A 291 -5.96 43.81 -8.70
N THR A 292 -4.75 43.29 -8.46
CA THR A 292 -3.50 44.05 -8.58
C THR A 292 -2.35 43.17 -9.10
N THR A 293 -1.98 43.39 -10.37
CA THR A 293 -0.67 43.09 -11.01
C THR A 293 -0.03 41.71 -10.77
N ALA A 294 -0.50 40.64 -11.45
CA ALA A 294 0.25 39.41 -11.83
C ALA A 294 -0.64 38.43 -12.68
N PRO A 295 -0.08 37.52 -13.50
CA PRO A 295 -0.74 36.83 -14.64
C PRO A 295 -1.61 35.60 -14.28
N TYR A 296 -2.13 35.51 -13.06
CA TYR A 296 -2.88 34.33 -12.61
C TYR A 296 -4.36 34.53 -12.85
N THR A 297 -4.83 34.11 -14.02
CA THR A 297 -6.25 34.05 -14.35
C THR A 297 -6.70 32.61 -14.43
N ALA A 298 -7.86 32.31 -13.85
CA ALA A 298 -8.53 31.03 -14.01
C ALA A 298 -9.89 31.26 -14.69
N ALA A 299 -10.13 30.58 -15.81
CA ALA A 299 -11.43 30.63 -16.47
C ALA A 299 -12.37 29.62 -15.82
N ILE A 300 -13.47 30.09 -15.26
CA ILE A 300 -14.44 29.31 -14.49
C ILE A 300 -15.78 29.32 -15.23
N CYS A 301 -16.38 28.14 -15.42
CA CYS A 301 -17.77 28.07 -15.89
C CYS A 301 -18.71 28.36 -14.73
N VAL A 302 -19.53 29.41 -14.84
CA VAL A 302 -20.48 29.82 -13.80
C VAL A 302 -21.90 29.54 -14.26
N LEU A 303 -22.57 28.61 -13.59
CA LEU A 303 -23.98 28.28 -13.83
C LEU A 303 -24.91 29.25 -13.06
N PRO A 304 -26.05 29.67 -13.64
CA PRO A 304 -27.04 30.46 -12.92
C PRO A 304 -27.66 29.66 -11.76
N ASP A 305 -27.97 30.33 -10.65
CA ASP A 305 -28.46 29.69 -9.41
C ASP A 305 -29.88 29.05 -9.52
N THR A 306 -30.48 29.00 -10.73
CA THR A 306 -31.86 28.54 -10.97
C THR A 306 -32.02 27.05 -11.26
N THR A 307 -31.03 26.19 -10.95
CA THR A 307 -31.15 24.72 -11.15
C THR A 307 -31.38 23.91 -9.86
N VAL A 308 -31.88 24.53 -8.79
CA VAL A 308 -32.38 23.80 -7.63
C VAL A 308 -33.86 24.10 -7.46
N LEU A 309 -34.72 23.19 -7.93
CA LEU A 309 -35.92 22.72 -7.23
C LEU A 309 -36.58 21.54 -7.98
N MET A 310 -36.88 20.48 -7.20
CA MET A 310 -37.69 19.28 -7.47
C MET A 310 -36.94 18.11 -8.16
N ALA A 311 -36.93 16.88 -7.63
CA ALA A 311 -38.00 16.21 -6.89
C ALA A 311 -37.49 15.31 -5.74
N ALA A 312 -38.17 15.41 -4.60
CA ALA A 312 -38.27 14.32 -3.63
C ALA A 312 -39.23 13.24 -4.17
N PRO A 313 -39.05 11.94 -3.84
CA PRO A 313 -39.99 10.91 -4.24
C PRO A 313 -41.25 11.02 -3.37
N SER A 314 -42.35 11.50 -3.95
CA SER A 314 -43.67 11.33 -3.36
C SER A 314 -44.22 9.93 -3.70
N THR A 315 -44.86 9.34 -2.69
CA THR A 315 -45.63 8.10 -2.69
C THR A 315 -46.51 7.92 -3.93
N PRO A 316 -46.63 6.70 -4.49
CA PRO A 316 -47.46 6.45 -5.64
C PRO A 316 -48.94 6.40 -5.23
N SER A 317 -49.75 7.30 -5.78
CA SER A 317 -51.19 7.16 -5.81
C SER A 317 -51.58 6.14 -6.88
N THR A 318 -52.41 5.20 -6.47
CA THR A 318 -53.11 4.23 -7.29
C THR A 318 -54.03 4.92 -8.30
N SER A 319 -53.87 4.60 -9.58
CA SER A 319 -55.01 4.48 -10.50
C SER A 319 -54.70 3.45 -11.58
N VAL A 320 -55.64 2.52 -11.70
CA VAL A 320 -55.60 1.30 -12.48
C VAL A 320 -56.08 1.59 -13.89
N HIS A 321 -55.37 1.11 -14.92
CA HIS A 321 -56.01 0.52 -16.09
C HIS A 321 -55.19 -0.64 -16.66
N SER A 322 -55.88 -1.77 -16.76
CA SER A 322 -55.44 -3.12 -17.06
C SER A 322 -55.01 -3.37 -18.50
N SER A 323 -54.07 -4.29 -18.68
CA SER A 323 -54.22 -5.38 -19.65
C SER A 323 -53.35 -6.57 -19.23
N ALA A 324 -54.02 -7.70 -19.05
CA ALA A 324 -53.53 -8.92 -18.44
C ALA A 324 -52.61 -9.73 -19.36
N ALA A 325 -51.41 -10.09 -18.88
CA ALA A 325 -50.62 -11.23 -19.39
C ALA A 325 -49.44 -11.62 -18.47
N THR A 326 -49.60 -11.72 -17.15
CA THR A 326 -48.52 -12.22 -16.26
C THR A 326 -49.02 -12.91 -14.99
N ILE A 327 -49.90 -13.91 -15.15
CA ILE A 327 -50.11 -14.93 -14.11
C ILE A 327 -49.91 -16.30 -14.77
N GLY A 328 -48.65 -16.69 -14.89
CA GLY A 328 -48.22 -17.96 -15.48
C GLY A 328 -46.73 -18.26 -15.30
N GLY A 329 -45.89 -17.23 -15.19
CA GLY A 329 -44.43 -17.39 -15.05
C GLY A 329 -43.91 -17.62 -13.63
N ALA A 330 -44.64 -17.19 -12.60
CA ALA A 330 -44.11 -17.21 -11.22
C ALA A 330 -44.18 -18.60 -10.55
N ILE A 331 -45.14 -19.45 -10.95
CA ILE A 331 -45.30 -20.79 -10.35
C ILE A 331 -44.35 -21.81 -11.00
N ALA A 332 -44.06 -21.67 -12.30
CA ALA A 332 -43.10 -22.54 -13.00
C ALA A 332 -41.65 -22.32 -12.54
N GLY A 333 -41.27 -21.07 -12.24
CA GLY A 333 -39.94 -20.73 -11.75
C GLY A 333 -39.64 -21.30 -10.37
N LEU A 334 -40.62 -21.28 -9.46
CA LEU A 334 -40.44 -21.80 -8.11
C LEU A 334 -40.31 -23.34 -8.08
N VAL A 335 -41.06 -24.04 -8.93
CA VAL A 335 -40.98 -25.51 -9.06
C VAL A 335 -39.65 -25.95 -9.67
N ALA A 336 -39.12 -25.20 -10.65
CA ALA A 336 -37.81 -25.47 -11.23
C ALA A 336 -36.67 -25.28 -10.22
N ILE A 337 -36.73 -24.23 -9.38
CA ILE A 337 -35.72 -23.97 -8.36
C ILE A 337 -35.74 -25.05 -7.27
N VAL A 338 -36.93 -25.48 -6.83
CA VAL A 338 -37.06 -26.57 -5.85
C VAL A 338 -36.59 -27.91 -6.43
N ALA A 339 -36.87 -28.20 -7.71
CA ALA A 339 -36.37 -29.40 -8.38
C ALA A 339 -34.84 -29.41 -8.54
N ILE A 340 -34.23 -28.25 -8.81
CA ILE A 340 -32.77 -28.10 -8.90
C ILE A 340 -32.12 -28.28 -7.53
N LEU A 341 -32.70 -27.69 -6.47
CA LEU A 341 -32.19 -27.87 -5.10
C LEU A 341 -32.35 -29.31 -4.61
N ALA A 342 -33.44 -29.99 -4.97
CA ALA A 342 -33.62 -31.41 -4.68
C ALA A 342 -32.62 -32.29 -5.45
N ALA A 343 -32.33 -31.97 -6.72
CA ALA A 343 -31.33 -32.68 -7.52
C ALA A 343 -29.90 -32.47 -7.00
N CYS A 344 -29.57 -31.27 -6.52
CA CYS A 344 -28.29 -30.98 -5.86
C CYS A 344 -28.14 -31.75 -4.55
N ALA A 345 -29.18 -31.80 -3.71
CA ALA A 345 -29.16 -32.55 -2.45
C ALA A 345 -29.09 -34.07 -2.67
N HIS A 346 -29.67 -34.59 -3.76
CA HIS A 346 -29.57 -36.01 -4.11
C HIS A 346 -28.19 -36.40 -4.65
N ARG A 347 -27.50 -35.48 -5.34
CA ARG A 347 -26.14 -35.71 -5.86
C ARG A 347 -25.09 -35.72 -4.75
N ASP A 348 -25.29 -34.90 -3.72
CA ASP A 348 -24.38 -34.79 -2.59
C ASP A 348 -24.43 -36.03 -1.68
N LYS A 349 -25.62 -36.63 -1.49
CA LYS A 349 -25.79 -37.92 -0.80
C LYS A 349 -25.20 -39.12 -1.56
N SER A 350 -25.03 -39.03 -2.88
CA SER A 350 -24.43 -40.10 -3.70
C SER A 350 -22.89 -40.13 -3.61
N LEU A 351 -22.25 -38.98 -3.31
CA LEU A 351 -20.79 -38.88 -3.18
C LEU A 351 -20.28 -39.24 -1.78
N THR A 352 -21.13 -39.14 -0.75
CA THR A 352 -20.79 -39.56 0.63
C THR A 352 -20.89 -41.07 0.87
N GLN A 353 -21.38 -41.85 -0.09
CA GLN A 353 -21.45 -43.32 0.00
C GLN A 353 -20.33 -44.06 -0.75
N ARG A 354 -19.41 -43.35 -1.42
CA ARG A 354 -18.34 -43.97 -2.24
C ARG A 354 -16.92 -43.90 -1.66
N SER A 355 -16.72 -43.38 -0.44
CA SER A 355 -15.39 -43.36 0.23
C SER A 355 -15.20 -44.39 1.35
N LYS A 356 -16.10 -45.37 1.51
CA LYS A 356 -15.90 -46.51 2.42
C LYS A 356 -15.48 -47.78 1.66
N THR A 357 -14.34 -47.75 0.97
CA THR A 357 -13.49 -48.94 0.73
C THR A 357 -12.20 -48.54 0.02
N ARG A 358 -11.13 -48.32 0.79
CA ARG A 358 -9.77 -48.87 0.59
C ARG A 358 -8.82 -48.14 1.52
N SER A 359 -8.64 -48.71 2.69
CA SER A 359 -7.47 -48.53 3.53
C SER A 359 -6.24 -49.02 2.77
N LEU A 360 -5.23 -48.17 2.60
CA LEU A 360 -3.84 -48.63 2.54
C LEU A 360 -2.96 -47.64 3.30
N SER A 361 -2.30 -48.20 4.30
CA SER A 361 -1.29 -47.63 5.17
C SER A 361 -0.10 -47.10 4.38
N CYS A 362 0.48 -45.98 4.83
CA CYS A 362 1.87 -45.64 4.53
C CYS A 362 2.59 -45.37 5.84
N ASP A 363 3.42 -46.34 6.22
CA ASP A 363 4.42 -46.25 7.29
C ASP A 363 5.55 -45.26 6.93
N ALA A 364 6.24 -44.85 7.98
CA ALA A 364 7.24 -43.79 8.02
C ALA A 364 8.69 -44.23 7.69
N TYR A 365 9.53 -43.20 7.46
CA TYR A 365 11.00 -43.09 7.56
C TYR A 365 11.89 -43.61 6.40
N PRO A 366 13.18 -43.17 6.28
CA PRO A 366 13.91 -42.10 7.00
C PRO A 366 14.76 -41.14 6.15
N VAL A 367 15.25 -40.11 6.86
CA VAL A 367 16.42 -39.25 6.62
C VAL A 367 17.66 -40.04 6.18
N LEU A 368 18.44 -39.47 5.25
CA LEU A 368 19.77 -39.95 4.86
C LEU A 368 20.80 -38.85 5.07
N GLU A 369 21.67 -39.03 6.06
CA GLU A 369 22.91 -38.29 6.27
C GLU A 369 24.08 -38.88 5.47
N THR A 370 24.86 -37.98 4.84
CA THR A 370 26.31 -37.93 4.53
C THR A 370 27.03 -39.12 3.87
N PRO A 371 28.16 -38.85 3.16
CA PRO A 371 29.43 -39.00 3.88
C PRO A 371 30.52 -37.98 3.51
N HIS A 372 31.39 -37.73 4.49
CA HIS A 372 32.74 -37.17 4.36
C HIS A 372 33.63 -38.03 3.45
N LEU A 373 34.70 -37.45 2.87
CA LEU A 373 36.10 -37.95 2.94
C LEU A 373 37.11 -37.06 2.17
N ARG A 374 38.13 -36.63 2.94
CA ARG A 374 39.59 -36.54 2.68
C ARG A 374 40.25 -35.46 1.79
N ARG A 375 41.09 -34.70 2.52
CA ARG A 375 42.35 -33.97 2.20
C ARG A 375 43.30 -34.66 1.20
N TYR A 376 44.13 -33.84 0.51
CA TYR A 376 45.61 -33.80 0.51
C TYR A 376 46.09 -32.47 -0.17
N PRO A 377 47.37 -32.03 -0.12
CA PRO A 377 47.79 -30.71 0.35
C PRO A 377 48.56 -29.89 -0.70
N GLY A 378 48.88 -28.63 -0.38
CA GLY A 378 49.76 -27.81 -1.22
C GLY A 378 50.20 -26.54 -0.51
N THR A 379 51.28 -26.66 0.24
CA THR A 379 52.10 -25.61 0.85
C THR A 379 52.75 -24.74 -0.23
N ILE A 380 52.68 -23.40 -0.12
CA ILE A 380 53.85 -22.50 -0.26
C ILE A 380 53.67 -21.36 0.74
N ALA A 381 54.60 -21.27 1.68
CA ALA A 381 54.82 -20.14 2.57
C ALA A 381 55.79 -19.16 1.90
N VAL A 382 55.58 -17.86 2.09
CA VAL A 382 56.65 -16.85 2.13
C VAL A 382 56.33 -15.88 3.26
N GLU A 383 56.97 -16.12 4.41
CA GLU A 383 57.38 -15.12 5.42
C GLU A 383 58.27 -14.05 4.75
N SER A 384 58.50 -12.83 5.17
CA SER A 384 58.22 -12.01 6.36
C SER A 384 58.86 -10.64 6.05
N ASN A 385 58.34 -9.53 6.61
CA ASN A 385 59.19 -8.58 7.33
C ASN A 385 58.38 -7.46 7.99
N SER A 386 58.44 -7.48 9.31
CA SER A 386 58.15 -6.39 10.24
C SER A 386 59.16 -5.26 10.14
N LEU A 387 58.72 -4.01 10.37
CA LEU A 387 59.43 -2.92 11.08
C LEU A 387 58.46 -1.73 11.23
N GLY A 388 58.02 -1.42 12.46
CA GLY A 388 57.51 -0.08 12.80
C GLY A 388 58.65 0.84 13.24
N PRO A 389 58.40 1.92 14.00
CA PRO A 389 57.33 2.91 13.92
C PRO A 389 57.91 4.30 13.62
N ASN A 390 57.10 5.28 13.18
CA ASN A 390 57.34 6.69 13.55
C ASN A 390 56.12 7.56 13.28
N ALA A 391 55.61 8.11 14.37
CA ALA A 391 54.57 9.12 14.42
C ALA A 391 55.05 10.44 13.80
N ARG A 392 54.19 11.09 13.01
CA ARG A 392 54.08 12.55 13.03
C ARG A 392 52.64 12.96 12.79
N SER A 393 52.05 13.40 13.89
CA SER A 393 50.82 14.18 14.01
C SER A 393 50.73 15.26 12.93
N ILE A 394 49.66 15.25 12.16
CA ILE A 394 48.99 16.47 11.71
C ILE A 394 47.59 16.41 12.27
N ARG A 395 47.42 17.05 13.44
CA ARG A 395 46.12 17.47 13.96
C ARG A 395 45.60 18.57 13.03
N THR A 396 44.53 18.29 12.29
CA THR A 396 43.55 19.31 11.95
C THR A 396 42.27 18.98 12.71
N SER A 397 42.16 19.66 13.86
CA SER A 397 40.96 19.73 14.68
C SER A 397 39.82 20.38 13.88
N TRP A 398 38.82 19.60 13.50
CA TRP A 398 37.46 20.10 13.32
C TRP A 398 36.56 19.17 14.14
N GLY A 399 36.04 19.72 15.23
CA GLY A 399 35.02 19.09 16.06
C GLY A 399 33.66 19.04 15.35
N PRO A 400 32.65 18.50 16.03
CA PRO A 400 31.51 17.82 15.43
C PRO A 400 30.44 18.79 14.92
N SER A 401 30.15 18.73 13.62
CA SER A 401 28.87 19.16 13.05
C SER A 401 28.71 18.61 11.63
N LEU A 402 28.16 17.40 11.51
CA LEU A 402 27.38 17.06 10.31
C LEU A 402 25.93 17.40 10.65
N SER A 403 25.65 18.70 10.55
CA SER A 403 24.30 19.21 10.38
C SER A 403 23.74 18.69 9.06
N ASP A 404 22.55 18.10 9.15
CA ASP A 404 21.50 18.19 8.14
C ASP A 404 21.73 17.44 6.80
N ASP A 405 21.63 16.11 6.84
CA ASP A 405 21.25 15.29 5.68
C ASP A 405 19.72 15.09 5.71
N SER A 406 18.99 16.20 5.66
CA SER A 406 17.54 16.26 5.61
C SER A 406 17.04 15.68 4.28
N ASN A 407 16.75 14.37 4.25
CA ASN A 407 15.63 13.72 3.52
C ASN A 407 15.71 12.19 3.40
N LEU A 408 16.76 11.51 3.91
CA LEU A 408 16.88 10.05 3.82
C LEU A 408 16.59 9.33 5.15
N TYR A 409 15.48 8.59 5.21
CA TYR A 409 15.07 7.78 6.34
C TYR A 409 15.68 6.36 6.28
N VAL A 410 16.98 6.28 6.57
CA VAL A 410 17.74 5.01 6.53
C VAL A 410 17.73 4.23 7.86
N LYS A 411 17.16 4.78 8.93
CA LYS A 411 17.17 4.15 10.26
C LYS A 411 16.64 2.69 10.26
N PRO A 412 15.53 2.36 9.59
CA PRO A 412 14.99 1.00 9.64
C PRO A 412 15.86 -0.04 8.93
N ILE A 413 16.58 0.35 7.87
CA ILE A 413 17.39 -0.60 7.08
C ILE A 413 18.78 -0.85 7.69
N ARG A 414 19.22 -0.01 8.66
CA ARG A 414 20.51 -0.15 9.35
C ARG A 414 20.71 -1.49 10.05
N MET A 415 19.64 -2.12 10.52
CA MET A 415 19.73 -3.44 11.17
C MET A 415 20.15 -4.56 10.21
N PHE A 416 20.04 -4.33 8.90
CA PHE A 416 20.47 -5.26 7.85
C PHE A 416 21.83 -4.89 7.24
N ARG A 417 22.56 -3.95 7.85
CA ARG A 417 23.84 -3.49 7.32
C ARG A 417 24.90 -4.58 7.47
N LEU A 418 25.50 -4.95 6.34
CA LEU A 418 26.57 -5.92 6.27
C LEU A 418 27.91 -5.28 6.65
N GLU A 419 28.81 -6.08 7.21
CA GLU A 419 30.19 -5.68 7.41
C GLU A 419 30.90 -5.57 6.05
N LEU A 420 31.33 -4.36 5.71
CA LEU A 420 31.97 -4.07 4.41
C LEU A 420 33.24 -4.89 4.18
N ALA A 421 33.92 -5.29 5.26
CA ALA A 421 35.11 -6.14 5.19
C ALA A 421 34.81 -7.54 4.61
N ASP A 422 33.57 -8.00 4.68
CA ASP A 422 33.16 -9.33 4.22
C ASP A 422 32.49 -9.31 2.84
N LEU A 423 32.07 -8.13 2.36
CA LEU A 423 31.43 -7.96 1.05
C LEU A 423 32.43 -7.55 -0.03
N HIS A 424 32.64 -8.41 -1.02
CA HIS A 424 33.62 -8.22 -2.08
C HIS A 424 32.97 -8.27 -3.46
N VAL A 425 32.97 -7.15 -4.18
CA VAL A 425 32.58 -7.13 -5.59
C VAL A 425 33.67 -7.81 -6.41
N THR A 426 33.35 -8.93 -7.05
CA THR A 426 34.34 -9.76 -7.76
C THR A 426 34.36 -9.47 -9.27
N SER A 427 33.25 -8.97 -9.83
CA SER A 427 33.18 -8.62 -11.25
C SER A 427 33.77 -7.25 -11.55
N THR A 428 34.51 -7.14 -12.66
CA THR A 428 35.05 -5.86 -13.18
C THR A 428 34.03 -5.05 -13.99
N LYS A 429 32.89 -5.65 -14.36
CA LYS A 429 31.78 -5.03 -15.08
C LYS A 429 30.44 -5.52 -14.50
N PRO A 430 29.34 -4.75 -14.62
CA PRO A 430 28.04 -5.21 -14.17
C PRO A 430 27.58 -6.45 -14.95
N LEU A 431 26.92 -7.37 -14.26
CA LEU A 431 26.22 -8.53 -14.84
C LEU A 431 25.05 -8.07 -15.72
N ALA A 432 24.33 -7.05 -15.25
CA ALA A 432 23.23 -6.42 -15.95
C ALA A 432 23.22 -4.91 -15.67
N SER A 433 22.84 -4.13 -16.68
CA SER A 433 22.73 -2.68 -16.58
C SER A 433 21.41 -2.25 -17.19
N GLY A 434 20.48 -1.77 -16.36
CA GLY A 434 19.14 -1.34 -16.76
C GLY A 434 18.98 0.18 -16.68
N THR A 435 17.75 0.66 -16.89
CA THR A 435 17.40 2.09 -16.77
C THR A 435 17.59 2.60 -15.34
N TYR A 436 17.27 1.78 -14.34
CA TYR A 436 17.20 2.19 -12.94
C TYR A 436 18.47 1.89 -12.13
N GLY A 437 19.30 0.95 -12.59
CA GLY A 437 20.43 0.48 -11.81
C GLY A 437 21.31 -0.53 -12.52
N GLU A 438 22.29 -1.03 -11.78
CA GLU A 438 23.24 -2.04 -12.21
C GLU A 438 23.28 -3.19 -11.20
N ILE A 439 23.45 -4.40 -11.71
CA ILE A 439 23.63 -5.61 -10.90
C ILE A 439 25.06 -6.08 -11.05
N TRP A 440 25.75 -6.25 -9.93
CA TRP A 440 27.15 -6.65 -9.85
C TRP A 440 27.26 -8.03 -9.21
N PHE A 441 28.27 -8.79 -9.60
CA PHE A 441 28.58 -10.07 -8.96
C PHE A 441 29.56 -9.85 -7.82
N GLY A 442 29.25 -10.43 -6.66
CA GLY A 442 30.14 -10.37 -5.50
C GLY A 442 30.13 -11.64 -4.67
N ARG A 443 30.84 -11.57 -3.55
CA ARG A 443 30.84 -12.57 -2.49
C ARG A 443 30.61 -11.91 -1.15
N TYR A 444 29.78 -12.52 -0.31
CA TYR A 444 29.60 -12.15 1.10
C TYR A 444 29.79 -13.40 1.94
N ASP A 445 30.71 -13.36 2.91
CA ASP A 445 31.15 -14.53 3.69
C ASP A 445 31.36 -15.80 2.84
N ARG A 446 32.08 -15.63 1.72
CA ARG A 446 32.39 -16.65 0.69
C ARG A 446 31.21 -17.14 -0.15
N GLU A 447 29.98 -16.80 0.16
CA GLU A 447 28.81 -17.15 -0.66
C GLU A 447 28.62 -16.18 -1.83
N PRO A 448 28.24 -16.65 -3.03
CA PRO A 448 28.01 -15.79 -4.18
C PRO A 448 26.74 -14.95 -3.99
N VAL A 449 26.87 -13.65 -4.25
CA VAL A 449 25.77 -12.66 -4.10
C VAL A 449 25.63 -11.78 -5.33
N ALA A 450 24.43 -11.25 -5.52
CA ALA A 450 24.15 -10.18 -6.47
C ALA A 450 24.00 -8.85 -5.72
N ILE A 451 24.66 -7.81 -6.21
CA ILE A 451 24.71 -6.49 -5.58
C ILE A 451 24.04 -5.49 -6.53
N LYS A 452 22.87 -4.99 -6.14
CA LYS A 452 22.09 -4.01 -6.90
C LYS A 452 22.48 -2.59 -6.47
N ARG A 453 22.87 -1.77 -7.45
CA ARG A 453 23.29 -0.37 -7.29
C ARG A 453 22.40 0.56 -8.12
N LEU A 454 22.03 1.70 -7.56
CA LEU A 454 21.30 2.72 -8.31
C LEU A 454 22.24 3.51 -9.22
N LYS A 455 21.76 3.81 -10.43
CA LYS A 455 22.44 4.78 -11.33
C LYS A 455 22.09 6.22 -10.95
N ASN A 456 20.82 6.46 -10.64
CA ASN A 456 20.35 7.75 -10.15
C ASN A 456 20.33 7.74 -8.62
N LYS A 457 21.21 8.54 -8.03
CA LYS A 457 21.39 8.63 -6.58
C LYS A 457 20.73 9.88 -5.98
N THR A 458 19.60 10.34 -6.51
CA THR A 458 18.83 11.40 -5.84
C THR A 458 18.22 10.86 -4.53
N PRO A 459 18.05 11.69 -3.49
CA PRO A 459 17.48 11.27 -2.21
C PRO A 459 16.14 10.53 -2.35
N GLU A 460 15.25 10.99 -3.23
CA GLU A 460 13.93 10.39 -3.44
C GLU A 460 14.06 8.96 -3.99
N ARG A 461 15.00 8.74 -4.92
CA ARG A 461 15.27 7.42 -5.53
C ARG A 461 15.91 6.47 -4.54
N VAL A 462 16.87 6.98 -3.75
CA VAL A 462 17.49 6.19 -2.69
C VAL A 462 16.47 5.84 -1.61
N GLN A 463 15.55 6.74 -1.26
CA GLN A 463 14.47 6.42 -0.31
C GLN A 463 13.52 5.35 -0.85
N THR A 464 13.05 5.46 -2.10
CA THR A 464 12.23 4.41 -2.72
C THR A 464 12.96 3.06 -2.73
N PHE A 465 14.27 3.07 -2.99
CA PHE A 465 15.08 1.85 -2.95
C PHE A 465 15.19 1.27 -1.54
N VAL A 466 15.32 2.12 -0.50
CA VAL A 466 15.24 1.70 0.91
C VAL A 466 13.89 1.05 1.21
N ASP A 467 12.80 1.64 0.76
CA ASP A 467 11.45 1.12 0.96
C ASP A 467 11.27 -0.25 0.28
N GLU A 468 11.83 -0.44 -0.92
CA GLU A 468 11.89 -1.73 -1.64
C GLU A 468 12.67 -2.78 -0.82
N MET A 469 13.85 -2.43 -0.29
CA MET A 469 14.67 -3.33 0.53
C MET A 469 13.97 -3.71 1.85
N LEU A 470 13.24 -2.78 2.47
CA LEU A 470 12.45 -3.04 3.67
C LEU A 470 11.25 -3.96 3.41
N LEU A 471 10.67 -3.91 2.21
CA LEU A 471 9.66 -4.89 1.80
C LEU A 471 10.32 -6.27 1.60
N MET A 472 11.45 -6.32 0.90
CA MET A 472 12.20 -7.55 0.65
C MET A 472 12.65 -8.24 1.95
N SER A 473 13.09 -7.49 2.94
CA SER A 473 13.56 -8.05 4.21
C SER A 473 12.48 -8.73 5.04
N ARG A 474 11.20 -8.50 4.74
CA ARG A 474 10.05 -9.15 5.38
C ARG A 474 9.62 -10.45 4.68
N MET A 475 10.17 -10.73 3.51
CA MET A 475 9.80 -11.89 2.72
C MET A 475 10.74 -13.06 3.00
N ASN A 476 10.14 -14.21 3.27
CA ASN A 476 10.85 -15.47 3.48
C ASN A 476 10.09 -16.59 2.76
N SER A 477 10.54 -16.91 1.55
CA SER A 477 9.95 -17.96 0.72
C SER A 477 11.00 -18.54 -0.22
N PRO A 478 11.01 -19.86 -0.47
CA PRO A 478 11.92 -20.47 -1.44
C PRO A 478 11.64 -20.04 -2.89
N TYR A 479 10.52 -19.35 -3.15
CA TYR A 479 10.12 -18.88 -4.47
C TYR A 479 10.29 -17.35 -4.66
N ILE A 480 10.87 -16.68 -3.67
CA ILE A 480 11.21 -15.26 -3.68
C ILE A 480 12.72 -15.13 -3.50
N VAL A 481 13.36 -14.26 -4.27
CA VAL A 481 14.80 -13.99 -4.13
C VAL A 481 15.10 -13.48 -2.73
N GLN A 482 15.98 -14.18 -2.03
CA GLN A 482 16.35 -13.92 -0.65
C GLN A 482 17.17 -12.64 -0.54
N PHE A 483 16.66 -11.72 0.28
CA PHE A 483 17.40 -10.56 0.75
C PHE A 483 18.46 -10.99 1.77
N ILE A 484 19.70 -10.53 1.56
CA ILE A 484 20.84 -10.84 2.45
C ILE A 484 21.13 -9.64 3.34
N GLY A 485 21.14 -8.44 2.77
CA GLY A 485 21.36 -7.22 3.54
C GLY A 485 21.68 -6.02 2.67
N VAL A 486 22.29 -5.02 3.29
CA VAL A 486 22.63 -3.74 2.66
C VAL A 486 24.05 -3.32 2.98
N SER A 487 24.69 -2.64 2.05
CA SER A 487 26.01 -2.04 2.23
C SER A 487 26.01 -0.60 1.73
N TRP A 488 26.79 0.24 2.40
CA TRP A 488 27.06 1.61 1.94
C TRP A 488 28.26 2.20 2.70
N GLU A 489 29.01 3.07 2.05
CA GLU A 489 29.95 3.98 2.70
C GLU A 489 29.22 5.25 3.14
N LEU A 490 28.52 5.89 2.21
CA LEU A 490 27.59 7.00 2.43
C LEU A 490 26.16 6.55 2.16
N PRO A 491 25.13 7.03 2.89
CA PRO A 491 23.73 6.61 2.68
C PRO A 491 23.24 6.72 1.23
N ILE A 492 23.78 7.67 0.47
CA ILE A 492 23.45 7.91 -0.95
C ILE A 492 24.03 6.82 -1.89
N ASP A 493 25.05 6.09 -1.43
CA ASP A 493 25.74 5.01 -2.13
C ASP A 493 25.19 3.63 -1.74
N MET A 494 23.92 3.57 -1.34
CA MET A 494 23.31 2.33 -0.85
C MET A 494 23.26 1.23 -1.90
N GLU A 495 23.61 0.02 -1.46
CA GLU A 495 23.62 -1.19 -2.25
C GLU A 495 22.72 -2.24 -1.59
N CYS A 496 21.89 -2.90 -2.39
CA CYS A 496 21.09 -4.05 -1.96
C CYS A 496 21.85 -5.33 -2.29
N VAL A 497 22.01 -6.21 -1.30
CA VAL A 497 22.67 -7.50 -1.45
C VAL A 497 21.63 -8.61 -1.35
N VAL A 498 21.56 -9.43 -2.39
CA VAL A 498 20.63 -10.56 -2.50
C VAL A 498 21.36 -11.82 -2.94
N GLU A 499 20.72 -12.97 -2.79
CA GLU A 499 21.28 -14.23 -3.29
C GLU A 499 21.55 -14.17 -4.81
N TYR A 500 22.66 -14.76 -5.25
CA TYR A 500 22.98 -14.84 -6.67
C TYR A 500 22.24 -16.00 -7.36
N MET A 501 21.60 -15.76 -8.51
CA MET A 501 20.86 -16.78 -9.28
C MET A 501 21.62 -17.11 -10.58
N ASP A 502 22.20 -18.30 -10.67
CA ASP A 502 23.28 -18.61 -11.63
C ASP A 502 22.87 -18.75 -13.11
N MET A 503 21.57 -18.89 -13.39
CA MET A 503 21.03 -18.96 -14.76
C MET A 503 20.43 -17.64 -15.25
N GLY A 504 20.49 -16.58 -14.43
CA GLY A 504 20.01 -15.24 -14.79
C GLY A 504 18.48 -15.15 -14.91
N ASP A 505 18.01 -14.12 -15.62
CA ASP A 505 16.58 -13.90 -15.84
C ASP A 505 16.00 -14.77 -16.96
N LEU A 506 14.71 -15.11 -16.82
CA LEU A 506 14.00 -15.99 -17.77
C LEU A 506 13.99 -15.42 -19.19
N ARG A 507 13.91 -14.10 -19.40
CA ARG A 507 13.91 -13.52 -20.76
C ARG A 507 15.23 -13.75 -21.47
N THR A 508 16.35 -13.54 -20.77
CA THR A 508 17.70 -13.80 -21.28
C THR A 508 17.89 -15.30 -21.50
N TYR A 509 17.47 -16.12 -20.54
CA TYR A 509 17.55 -17.58 -20.65
C TYR A 509 16.80 -18.13 -21.87
N LEU A 510 15.54 -17.70 -22.08
CA LEU A 510 14.71 -18.09 -23.24
C LEU A 510 15.32 -17.68 -24.59
N THR A 511 16.17 -16.66 -24.60
CA THR A 511 16.86 -16.21 -25.81
C THR A 511 18.12 -17.03 -26.08
N ALA A 512 18.75 -17.56 -25.03
CA ALA A 512 19.97 -18.37 -25.12
C ALA A 512 19.69 -19.85 -25.41
N VAL A 513 18.53 -20.38 -25.02
CA VAL A 513 18.18 -21.80 -25.19
C VAL A 513 17.16 -22.00 -26.30
N THR A 514 17.11 -23.23 -26.84
CA THR A 514 16.06 -23.61 -27.78
C THR A 514 14.81 -24.13 -27.06
N ARG A 515 13.68 -24.13 -27.77
CA ARG A 515 12.41 -24.72 -27.28
C ARG A 515 12.51 -26.23 -27.00
N MET A 516 13.46 -26.92 -27.62
CA MET A 516 13.72 -28.35 -27.41
C MET A 516 14.58 -28.59 -26.16
N THR A 517 15.58 -27.75 -25.92
CA THR A 517 16.49 -27.89 -24.78
C THR A 517 15.82 -27.48 -23.46
N PHE A 518 14.97 -26.45 -23.48
CA PHE A 518 14.13 -26.10 -22.33
C PHE A 518 12.80 -26.86 -22.43
N THR A 519 12.80 -28.11 -21.98
CA THR A 519 11.66 -29.04 -22.10
C THR A 519 10.42 -28.54 -21.37
N TRP A 520 9.23 -29.03 -21.75
CA TRP A 520 7.99 -28.68 -21.06
C TRP A 520 7.96 -29.07 -19.59
N ARG A 521 8.66 -30.15 -19.20
CA ARG A 521 8.85 -30.50 -17.80
C ARG A 521 9.62 -29.41 -17.04
N ALA A 522 10.70 -28.91 -17.62
CA ALA A 522 11.48 -27.83 -17.01
C ALA A 522 10.70 -26.51 -17.00
N LYS A 523 9.95 -26.19 -18.07
CA LYS A 523 9.04 -25.04 -18.11
C LYS A 523 7.95 -25.12 -17.05
N GLN A 524 7.36 -26.30 -16.84
CA GLN A 524 6.36 -26.52 -15.80
C GLN A 524 6.95 -26.32 -14.40
N ALA A 525 8.20 -26.72 -14.15
CA ALA A 525 8.88 -26.43 -12.89
C ALA A 525 9.03 -24.90 -12.69
N SER A 526 9.39 -24.15 -13.73
CA SER A 526 9.41 -22.68 -13.67
C SER A 526 8.02 -22.07 -13.46
N MET A 527 6.99 -22.59 -14.13
CA MET A 527 5.60 -22.16 -13.92
C MET A 527 5.16 -22.37 -12.47
N ALA A 528 5.49 -23.54 -11.89
CA ALA A 528 5.19 -23.84 -10.50
C ALA A 528 5.94 -22.90 -9.54
N GLY A 529 7.23 -22.61 -9.80
CA GLY A 529 7.99 -21.65 -9.01
C GLY A 529 7.39 -20.24 -9.03
N ILE A 530 7.01 -19.74 -10.22
CA ILE A 530 6.35 -18.43 -10.37
C ILE A 530 5.03 -18.40 -9.60
N VAL A 531 4.16 -19.39 -9.80
CA VAL A 531 2.83 -19.41 -9.19
C VAL A 531 2.91 -19.57 -7.68
N ARG A 532 3.83 -20.38 -7.14
CA ARG A 532 4.04 -20.49 -5.69
C ARG A 532 4.64 -19.21 -5.10
N GLY A 533 5.47 -18.49 -5.86
CA GLY A 533 5.91 -17.14 -5.50
C GLY A 533 4.74 -16.16 -5.40
N LEU A 534 3.83 -16.17 -6.38
CA LEU A 534 2.61 -15.34 -6.34
C LEU A 534 1.67 -15.75 -5.21
N ASP A 535 1.47 -17.05 -5.00
CA ASP A 535 0.63 -17.56 -3.91
C ASP A 535 1.17 -17.13 -2.55
N TYR A 536 2.48 -17.22 -2.35
CA TYR A 536 3.15 -16.70 -1.16
C TYR A 536 2.85 -15.20 -0.97
N LEU A 537 3.06 -14.37 -1.98
CA LEU A 537 2.84 -12.92 -1.89
C LEU A 537 1.36 -12.56 -1.62
N HIS A 538 0.44 -13.24 -2.31
CA HIS A 538 -1.00 -12.99 -2.23
C HIS A 538 -1.62 -13.53 -0.93
N SER A 539 -0.95 -14.46 -0.24
CA SER A 539 -1.39 -15.07 1.03
C SER A 539 -0.80 -14.43 2.28
N LEU A 540 0.11 -13.46 2.15
CA LEU A 540 0.58 -12.65 3.28
C LEU A 540 -0.60 -11.94 3.96
N GLU A 541 -0.50 -11.73 5.27
CA GLU A 541 -1.52 -11.05 6.07
C GLU A 541 -1.94 -9.71 5.47
N THR A 542 -0.98 -8.96 4.94
CA THR A 542 -1.21 -7.89 3.96
C THR A 542 -0.77 -8.39 2.59
N PRO A 543 -1.72 -8.73 1.68
CA PRO A 543 -1.38 -9.26 0.37
C PRO A 543 -0.48 -8.29 -0.41
N VAL A 544 0.64 -8.79 -0.90
CA VAL A 544 1.58 -8.03 -1.73
C VAL A 544 1.31 -8.36 -3.20
N MET A 545 1.01 -7.35 -4.00
CA MET A 545 0.95 -7.51 -5.46
C MET A 545 2.34 -7.27 -6.03
N HIS A 546 2.76 -8.11 -6.98
CA HIS A 546 4.08 -7.96 -7.60
C HIS A 546 4.15 -6.70 -8.48
N ARG A 547 3.07 -6.39 -9.21
CA ARG A 547 2.85 -5.17 -10.04
C ARG A 547 3.73 -5.01 -11.28
N ASP A 548 4.96 -5.54 -11.27
CA ASP A 548 5.89 -5.55 -12.39
C ASP A 548 6.29 -6.98 -12.81
N LEU A 549 5.38 -7.95 -12.70
CA LEU A 549 5.67 -9.32 -13.08
C LEU A 549 5.90 -9.43 -14.60
N LYS A 550 7.11 -9.82 -14.99
CA LYS A 550 7.53 -10.04 -16.39
C LYS A 550 8.68 -11.04 -16.40
N SER A 551 8.98 -11.62 -17.56
CA SER A 551 10.05 -12.63 -17.70
C SER A 551 11.45 -12.13 -17.32
N ARG A 552 11.68 -10.81 -17.29
CA ARG A 552 12.94 -10.22 -16.76
C ARG A 552 13.03 -10.21 -15.23
N ASN A 553 11.90 -10.31 -14.54
CA ASN A 553 11.81 -10.30 -13.07
C ASN A 553 11.59 -11.71 -12.51
N VAL A 554 11.80 -12.74 -13.34
CA VAL A 554 11.80 -14.16 -12.95
C VAL A 554 13.22 -14.67 -13.10
N LEU A 555 13.87 -15.02 -11.99
CA LEU A 555 15.24 -15.54 -11.98
C LEU A 555 15.26 -17.06 -11.91
N LEU A 556 16.25 -17.65 -12.56
CA LEU A 556 16.49 -19.07 -12.62
C LEU A 556 17.81 -19.42 -11.95
N ASP A 557 17.83 -20.57 -11.29
CA ASP A 557 19.04 -21.14 -10.70
C ASP A 557 19.05 -22.66 -10.83
N SER A 558 20.23 -23.21 -11.07
CA SER A 558 20.46 -24.64 -11.31
C SER A 558 20.14 -25.52 -10.11
N ARG A 559 20.16 -24.97 -8.89
CA ARG A 559 19.91 -25.69 -7.63
C ARG A 559 18.67 -25.18 -6.90
N LYS A 560 18.48 -23.87 -6.89
CA LYS A 560 17.43 -23.20 -6.10
C LYS A 560 16.12 -23.06 -6.87
N GLY A 561 16.13 -23.35 -8.17
CA GLY A 561 14.94 -23.33 -9.01
C GLY A 561 14.57 -21.94 -9.49
N THR A 562 13.27 -21.67 -9.59
CA THR A 562 12.72 -20.41 -10.14
C THR A 562 12.20 -19.52 -9.02
N LYS A 563 12.62 -18.26 -9.00
CA LYS A 563 12.24 -17.27 -7.98
C LYS A 563 11.84 -15.93 -8.60
N LEU A 564 10.97 -15.20 -7.91
CA LEU A 564 10.56 -13.83 -8.28
C LEU A 564 11.47 -12.78 -7.64
N THR A 565 11.68 -11.66 -8.34
CA THR A 565 12.48 -10.49 -7.90
C THR A 565 11.82 -9.19 -8.34
N ASP A 566 12.37 -8.05 -7.93
CA ASP A 566 11.99 -6.70 -8.38
C ASP A 566 10.47 -6.45 -8.22
N PHE A 567 10.07 -6.35 -6.95
CA PHE A 567 8.69 -6.06 -6.55
C PHE A 567 8.40 -4.56 -6.78
N GLY A 568 7.34 -4.27 -7.53
CA GLY A 568 7.13 -2.97 -8.15
C GLY A 568 7.01 -1.79 -7.17
N ASP A 569 7.57 -0.66 -7.60
CA ASP A 569 7.52 0.64 -6.95
C ASP A 569 6.08 1.06 -6.60
N LEU A 570 5.84 1.41 -5.32
CA LEU A 570 4.56 1.93 -4.84
C LEU A 570 4.19 3.28 -5.48
N ARG A 571 5.15 3.97 -6.14
CA ARG A 571 5.02 5.37 -6.57
C ARG A 571 5.13 5.62 -8.09
N GLU A 572 5.62 4.69 -8.91
CA GLU A 572 5.92 4.96 -10.34
C GLU A 572 5.32 3.97 -11.36
N SER A 573 4.05 3.60 -11.24
CA SER A 573 3.35 2.88 -12.33
C SER A 573 2.57 3.84 -13.22
N THR A 574 3.26 4.79 -13.87
CA THR A 574 2.72 5.34 -15.13
C THR A 574 2.97 4.30 -16.23
N ALA A 575 1.92 3.59 -16.63
CA ALA A 575 1.97 2.52 -17.64
C ALA A 575 2.55 2.92 -19.01
N THR A 576 2.88 4.20 -19.20
CA THR A 576 3.29 4.82 -20.45
C THR A 576 4.80 5.05 -20.60
N SER A 577 5.61 4.96 -19.54
CA SER A 577 7.03 5.41 -19.60
C SER A 577 8.09 4.29 -19.69
N SER A 578 7.79 3.03 -19.36
CA SER A 578 8.84 2.01 -19.16
C SER A 578 8.79 0.78 -20.09
N GLY A 579 7.95 0.75 -21.12
CA GLY A 579 7.90 -0.38 -22.07
C GLY A 579 7.39 -1.72 -21.50
N ALA A 580 6.93 -1.76 -20.24
CA ALA A 580 6.42 -2.94 -19.56
C ALA A 580 4.91 -3.19 -19.75
N PHE A 581 4.22 -2.34 -20.52
CA PHE A 581 2.76 -2.41 -20.74
C PHE A 581 2.28 -3.75 -21.34
N GLN A 582 3.18 -4.51 -21.97
CA GLN A 582 2.85 -5.79 -22.62
C GLN A 582 2.43 -6.88 -21.63
N TRP A 583 2.91 -6.83 -20.38
CA TRP A 583 2.51 -7.78 -19.32
C TRP A 583 1.37 -7.23 -18.45
N THR A 584 1.06 -5.93 -18.58
CA THR A 584 0.07 -5.26 -17.75
C THR A 584 -1.35 -5.67 -18.14
N ALA A 585 -2.17 -5.96 -17.13
CA ALA A 585 -3.55 -6.37 -17.33
C ALA A 585 -4.42 -5.23 -17.91
N PRO A 586 -5.46 -5.53 -18.72
CA PRO A 586 -6.28 -4.53 -19.38
C PRO A 586 -6.95 -3.53 -18.44
N GLU A 587 -7.37 -3.98 -17.25
CA GLU A 587 -7.97 -3.13 -16.23
C GLU A 587 -6.96 -2.17 -15.58
N VAL A 588 -5.72 -2.61 -15.40
CA VAL A 588 -4.63 -1.77 -14.90
C VAL A 588 -4.25 -0.73 -15.96
N LEU A 589 -4.23 -1.11 -17.25
CA LEU A 589 -4.05 -0.17 -18.36
C LEU A 589 -5.18 0.87 -18.44
N ARG A 590 -6.39 0.57 -17.93
CA ARG A 590 -7.52 1.52 -17.78
C ARG A 590 -7.42 2.38 -16.52
N GLY A 591 -6.38 2.22 -15.72
CA GLY A 591 -6.15 3.00 -14.50
C GLY A 591 -6.81 2.44 -13.24
N GLN A 592 -7.28 1.18 -13.26
CA GLN A 592 -7.70 0.49 -12.03
C GLN A 592 -6.47 0.05 -11.22
N ALA A 593 -6.66 -0.11 -9.91
CA ALA A 593 -5.59 -0.57 -9.02
C ALA A 593 -5.12 -1.99 -9.37
N HIS A 594 -3.84 -2.25 -9.14
CA HIS A 594 -3.30 -3.61 -9.20
C HIS A 594 -3.99 -4.51 -8.18
N SER A 595 -4.23 -5.75 -8.60
CA SER A 595 -4.85 -6.79 -7.78
C SER A 595 -4.10 -8.11 -7.96
N PRO A 596 -4.33 -9.12 -7.10
CA PRO A 596 -3.84 -10.47 -7.31
C PRO A 596 -4.15 -11.01 -8.72
N ALA A 597 -5.35 -10.71 -9.23
CA ALA A 597 -5.78 -11.10 -10.58
C ALA A 597 -4.98 -10.42 -11.69
N SER A 598 -4.42 -9.22 -11.45
CA SER A 598 -3.56 -8.54 -12.43
C SER A 598 -2.18 -9.21 -12.55
N ASP A 599 -1.62 -9.73 -11.46
CA ASP A 599 -0.38 -10.53 -11.51
C ASP A 599 -0.62 -11.88 -12.22
N VAL A 600 -1.81 -12.47 -12.03
CA VAL A 600 -2.21 -13.69 -12.75
C VAL A 600 -2.30 -13.45 -14.26
N TYR A 601 -2.78 -12.28 -14.70
CA TYR A 601 -2.76 -11.92 -16.12
C TYR A 601 -1.32 -11.85 -16.66
N ALA A 602 -0.42 -11.20 -15.93
CA ALA A 602 0.99 -11.12 -16.30
C ALA A 602 1.65 -12.51 -16.38
N PHE A 603 1.30 -13.43 -15.47
CA PHE A 603 1.69 -14.83 -15.56
C PHE A 603 1.18 -15.49 -16.85
N GLY A 604 -0.08 -15.25 -17.25
CA GLY A 604 -0.63 -15.69 -18.54
C GLY A 604 0.18 -15.18 -19.74
N VAL A 605 0.68 -13.94 -19.69
CA VAL A 605 1.59 -13.41 -20.71
C VAL A 605 2.94 -14.14 -20.69
N ILE A 606 3.52 -14.43 -19.52
CA ILE A 606 4.77 -15.22 -19.41
C ILE A 606 4.60 -16.63 -19.99
N LEU A 607 3.43 -17.26 -19.86
CA LEU A 607 3.16 -18.57 -20.50
C LEU A 607 3.30 -18.51 -22.03
N SER A 608 2.96 -17.36 -22.64
CA SER A 608 3.17 -17.16 -24.08
C SER A 608 4.66 -17.07 -24.44
N GLU A 609 5.48 -16.50 -23.56
CA GLU A 609 6.94 -16.45 -23.74
C GLU A 609 7.56 -17.84 -23.55
N LEU A 610 7.10 -18.63 -22.57
CA LEU A 610 7.54 -20.02 -22.40
C LEU A 610 7.17 -20.89 -23.61
N SER A 611 6.01 -20.63 -24.23
CA SER A 611 5.55 -21.30 -25.45
C SER A 611 6.42 -20.95 -26.67
N THR A 612 6.60 -19.65 -26.93
CA THR A 612 7.17 -19.14 -28.19
C THR A 612 8.67 -18.86 -28.14
N HIS A 613 9.22 -18.66 -26.94
CA HIS A 613 10.54 -18.08 -26.67
C HIS A 613 10.72 -16.68 -27.27
N LYS A 614 9.65 -16.01 -27.68
CA LYS A 614 9.65 -14.64 -28.21
C LYS A 614 9.14 -13.66 -27.16
N VAL A 615 9.36 -12.36 -27.40
CA VAL A 615 8.73 -11.30 -26.60
C VAL A 615 7.22 -11.30 -26.83
N PRO A 616 6.40 -10.82 -25.87
CA PRO A 616 4.96 -10.74 -26.06
C PRO A 616 4.58 -9.91 -27.30
N TYR A 617 3.53 -10.33 -28.00
CA TYR A 617 3.01 -9.67 -29.20
C TYR A 617 4.03 -9.48 -30.35
N TYR A 618 5.03 -10.37 -30.48
CA TYR A 618 6.10 -10.25 -31.48
C TYR A 618 5.63 -10.20 -32.95
N GLU A 619 4.47 -10.80 -33.29
CA GLU A 619 3.92 -10.76 -34.66
C GLU A 619 2.88 -9.65 -34.88
N SER A 620 2.56 -8.86 -33.84
CA SER A 620 1.63 -7.77 -34.02
C SER A 620 2.23 -6.75 -34.98
N LYS A 621 1.56 -6.49 -36.11
CA LYS A 621 1.93 -5.39 -37.03
C LYS A 621 1.96 -4.03 -36.33
N THR A 622 1.33 -3.95 -35.15
CA THR A 622 1.24 -2.80 -34.27
C THR A 622 2.33 -2.78 -33.20
N HIS A 623 3.26 -3.75 -33.16
CA HIS A 623 4.38 -3.77 -32.21
C HIS A 623 5.28 -2.51 -32.33
N SER A 624 5.35 -1.91 -33.52
CA SER A 624 6.03 -0.64 -33.78
C SER A 624 5.25 0.59 -33.29
N ASN A 625 3.96 0.44 -32.94
CA ASN A 625 3.11 1.50 -32.39
C ASN A 625 2.52 1.06 -31.04
N ALA A 626 3.29 1.28 -29.97
CA ALA A 626 2.96 0.90 -28.61
C ALA A 626 1.56 1.37 -28.16
N VAL A 627 1.14 2.57 -28.56
CA VAL A 627 -0.16 3.16 -28.19
C VAL A 627 -1.31 2.36 -28.82
N ALA A 628 -1.18 1.99 -30.09
CA ALA A 628 -2.21 1.22 -30.77
C ALA A 628 -2.29 -0.22 -30.27
N LEU A 629 -1.15 -0.85 -29.91
CA LEU A 629 -1.15 -2.17 -29.28
C LEU A 629 -1.81 -2.12 -27.89
N LEU A 630 -1.49 -1.12 -27.08
CA LEU A 630 -2.09 -0.90 -25.76
C LEU A 630 -3.61 -0.76 -25.87
N GLN A 631 -4.11 0.03 -26.83
CA GLN A 631 -5.54 0.19 -27.09
C GLN A 631 -6.20 -1.12 -27.53
N GLN A 632 -5.54 -1.94 -28.35
CA GLN A 632 -6.06 -3.25 -28.76
C GLN A 632 -6.14 -4.23 -27.59
N VAL A 633 -5.15 -4.25 -26.70
CA VAL A 633 -5.16 -5.08 -25.48
C VAL A 633 -6.30 -4.62 -24.54
N MET A 634 -6.45 -3.31 -24.32
CA MET A 634 -7.57 -2.76 -23.54
C MET A 634 -8.95 -3.09 -24.13
N GLN A 635 -9.06 -3.30 -25.44
CA GLN A 635 -10.32 -3.68 -26.09
C GLN A 635 -10.51 -5.20 -26.20
N GLY A 636 -9.53 -6.01 -25.75
CA GLY A 636 -9.53 -7.46 -25.94
C GLY A 636 -9.37 -7.90 -27.39
N LYS A 637 -8.90 -7.00 -28.27
CA LYS A 637 -8.67 -7.26 -29.71
C LYS A 637 -7.29 -7.83 -29.99
N ALA A 638 -6.36 -7.72 -29.05
CA ALA A 638 -5.04 -8.34 -29.11
C ALA A 638 -4.83 -9.23 -27.89
N GLN A 639 -4.27 -10.41 -28.12
CA GLN A 639 -3.82 -11.35 -27.09
C GLN A 639 -2.43 -11.91 -27.46
N PRO A 640 -1.61 -12.32 -26.48
CA PRO A 640 -0.36 -12.99 -26.76
C PRO A 640 -0.55 -14.27 -27.58
N LEU A 641 0.40 -14.55 -28.47
CA LEU A 641 0.38 -15.73 -29.33
C LEU A 641 1.07 -16.93 -28.66
N PHE A 642 0.60 -18.12 -29.00
CA PHE A 642 1.15 -19.40 -28.53
C PHE A 642 1.49 -20.27 -29.74
N ASP A 643 2.59 -21.02 -29.66
CA ASP A 643 2.87 -22.07 -30.64
C ASP A 643 1.95 -23.26 -30.36
N LYS A 644 0.79 -23.27 -31.01
CA LYS A 644 -0.23 -24.32 -30.90
C LYS A 644 0.28 -25.71 -31.31
N SER A 645 1.36 -25.79 -32.08
CA SER A 645 1.87 -27.06 -32.61
C SER A 645 2.74 -27.81 -31.60
N HIS A 646 3.41 -27.08 -30.70
CA HIS A 646 4.38 -27.66 -29.76
C HIS A 646 4.05 -27.37 -28.28
N THR A 647 3.00 -26.59 -28.00
CA THR A 647 2.57 -26.25 -26.64
C THR A 647 1.47 -27.21 -26.20
N PRO A 648 1.60 -27.87 -25.02
CA PRO A 648 0.55 -28.74 -24.50
C PRO A 648 -0.77 -27.98 -24.38
N ALA A 649 -1.87 -28.62 -24.79
CA ALA A 649 -3.19 -28.02 -24.79
C ALA A 649 -3.58 -27.44 -23.41
N TRP A 650 -3.25 -28.16 -22.34
CA TRP A 650 -3.53 -27.74 -20.97
C TRP A 650 -2.84 -26.42 -20.59
N VAL A 651 -1.65 -26.15 -21.14
CA VAL A 651 -0.92 -24.87 -20.91
C VAL A 651 -1.62 -23.73 -21.63
N ILE A 652 -2.08 -23.96 -22.86
CA ILE A 652 -2.82 -22.96 -23.63
C ILE A 652 -4.14 -22.64 -22.90
N GLU A 653 -4.89 -23.66 -22.48
CA GLU A 653 -6.12 -23.49 -21.72
C GLU A 653 -5.89 -22.70 -20.42
N LEU A 654 -4.85 -23.05 -19.67
CA LEU A 654 -4.46 -22.34 -18.46
C LEU A 654 -4.15 -20.87 -18.76
N ALA A 655 -3.36 -20.61 -19.80
CA ALA A 655 -3.01 -19.26 -20.19
C ALA A 655 -4.21 -18.43 -20.61
N MET A 656 -5.16 -19.01 -21.35
CA MET A 656 -6.39 -18.33 -21.76
C MET A 656 -7.28 -17.97 -20.56
N GLN A 657 -7.29 -18.79 -19.51
CA GLN A 657 -7.98 -18.45 -18.26
C GLN A 657 -7.30 -17.29 -17.52
N CYS A 658 -5.96 -17.31 -17.45
CA CYS A 658 -5.18 -16.21 -16.88
C CYS A 658 -5.36 -14.89 -17.67
N LEU A 659 -5.48 -14.98 -19.00
CA LEU A 659 -5.63 -13.83 -19.90
C LEU A 659 -7.08 -13.35 -20.06
N ALA A 660 -8.02 -13.80 -19.20
CA ALA A 660 -9.39 -13.35 -19.24
C ALA A 660 -9.51 -11.82 -19.05
N MET A 661 -10.35 -11.17 -19.87
CA MET A 661 -10.56 -9.72 -19.81
C MET A 661 -11.21 -9.26 -18.51
N ASP A 662 -12.02 -10.12 -17.90
CA ASP A 662 -12.65 -9.87 -16.61
C ASP A 662 -11.75 -10.49 -15.52
N PRO A 663 -11.21 -9.69 -14.59
CA PRO A 663 -10.31 -10.18 -13.53
C PRO A 663 -10.93 -11.28 -12.66
N VAL A 664 -12.25 -11.25 -12.44
CA VAL A 664 -12.94 -12.21 -11.56
C VAL A 664 -12.96 -13.62 -12.16
N ARG A 665 -12.83 -13.73 -13.49
CA ARG A 665 -12.79 -15.03 -14.18
C ARG A 665 -11.40 -15.67 -14.20
N ARG A 666 -10.37 -14.96 -13.72
CA ARG A 666 -9.01 -15.50 -13.64
C ARG A 666 -8.90 -16.41 -12.41
N PRO A 667 -8.16 -17.53 -12.51
CA PRO A 667 -7.90 -18.37 -11.34
C PRO A 667 -7.04 -17.62 -10.31
N THR A 668 -7.19 -17.93 -9.03
CA THR A 668 -6.29 -17.44 -7.99
C THR A 668 -4.92 -18.14 -8.08
N ALA A 669 -3.87 -17.55 -7.50
CA ALA A 669 -2.56 -18.20 -7.43
C ALA A 669 -2.65 -19.58 -6.74
N ALA A 670 -3.36 -19.69 -5.62
CA ALA A 670 -3.65 -20.97 -4.96
C ALA A 670 -4.31 -22.01 -5.89
N ALA A 671 -5.30 -21.61 -6.70
CA ALA A 671 -5.95 -22.50 -7.66
C ALA A 671 -4.99 -22.94 -8.77
N LEU A 672 -4.09 -22.05 -9.19
CA LEU A 672 -3.03 -22.37 -10.15
C LEU A 672 -2.00 -23.33 -9.55
N VAL A 673 -1.61 -23.20 -8.28
CA VAL A 673 -0.72 -24.16 -7.57
C VAL A 673 -1.35 -25.55 -7.63
N ALA A 674 -2.59 -25.68 -7.15
CA ALA A 674 -3.30 -26.95 -7.12
C ALA A 674 -3.38 -27.59 -8.51
N ARG A 675 -3.66 -26.79 -9.55
CA ARG A 675 -3.73 -27.28 -10.93
C ARG A 675 -2.38 -27.74 -11.46
N LEU A 676 -1.29 -27.05 -11.14
CA LEU A 676 0.06 -27.45 -11.60
C LEU A 676 0.60 -28.68 -10.87
N ASP A 677 0.18 -28.91 -9.63
CA ASP A 677 0.54 -30.10 -8.85
C ASP A 677 -0.22 -31.36 -9.32
N CYS A 678 -1.44 -31.20 -9.86
CA CYS A 678 -2.23 -32.32 -10.41
C CYS A 678 -1.84 -32.78 -11.82
N VAL A 679 -0.99 -32.03 -12.54
CA VAL A 679 -0.54 -32.38 -13.89
C VAL A 679 0.79 -33.15 -13.78
N HIS A 680 0.72 -34.48 -13.90
CA HIS A 680 1.88 -35.37 -13.94
C HIS A 680 2.37 -35.66 -15.36
#